data_AF-A0A3C2CR61-F1
#
_entry.id   AF-A0A3C2CR61-F1
#
_cell.length_a   1.000
_cell.length_b   1.000
_cell.length_c   1.000
_cell.angle_alpha   90.00
_cell.angle_beta   90.00
_cell.angle_gamma   90.00
#
_symmetry.space_group_name_H-M   'P 1'
#
loop_
_entity.id
_entity.type
_entity.pdbx_description
1 polymer ?
#
loop_
_entity_poly.entity_id
_entity_poly.type
_entity_poly.pdbx_seq_one_letter_code
_entity_poly.pdbx_strand_id
1 'polypeptide(L)'
;MIPANLDSISANIIREKGIEAVVDWFERHKHSFYTMGWFYLGNQRQMEELFYRSIVKVHKELPRYKNDTSFEKWVTSIFINNCRELSHDRDIKASEETDSRQELFKALDQLKDDEKEAMLLTYVKGFVQEEAAYILRVSVDKMKELLFSGILSVRKQLHGSTYNGCKEYHKNYIDYLEKSMDRPDKIRFEVHIYGCQECQEDLATFQDVTLMLNHAEWLNVLPIPDPFMENVKKRLTEKENHRQQKNKKRKRMAIAFASVFAFVIGIGIFTGAFTSVYYAWAEEDERLSAFLKRDLGQRVNLEAESNGVIIKIKGVVADDFQTLLFYEIEDTDEGNQYFMNYEDGLRVENENQIMSHETYPQFYPPDLKTKINNQEKNVFYGKVGLRPLEEDNGVIKLNITRIQELIPDDSESMGGFGFRTDGYKTGKWDFEVPVSKQPSIEFELNEQAEIEGIPIRFEKLIIAPTATILEYGSHIGQPEKRIEFVSLGDLEVNDKKVKTDRYGSGFSNSQFDMNWSSFQTHFDPLYGEKPKEVTVQLDSAYFTFQDSKSIELDVTRQYPQTFEYAGSTISIDKIEVGQPTTIVISNHEVTNRDYESLHLNIVGENENEPISTQMESESVLVDKHGVEYNLNTGNFDYEKIEQPRHFVTVQTIKLDGNKVIPKRLDIFGYNSLKYLDDVVKISLE
;
A
#
# COMPACT_ATOMS: atom_id res chain seq x y z
N MET A 1 49.36 53.48 5.70
CA MET A 1 48.37 53.10 4.66
C MET A 1 48.96 51.94 3.86
N ILE A 2 48.69 50.70 4.28
CA ILE A 2 49.03 49.52 3.47
C ILE A 2 47.97 49.47 2.35
N PRO A 3 48.33 49.29 1.07
CA PRO A 3 47.34 49.32 -0.02
C PRO A 3 46.31 48.21 0.17
N ALA A 4 45.01 48.53 0.07
CA ALA A 4 43.89 47.58 0.12
C ALA A 4 44.01 46.40 -0.88
N ASN A 5 44.91 46.51 -1.86
CA ASN A 5 45.23 45.48 -2.84
C ASN A 5 46.09 44.32 -2.30
N LEU A 6 46.87 44.52 -1.22
CA LEU A 6 47.67 43.44 -0.59
C LEU A 6 46.84 42.55 0.35
N ASP A 7 45.78 43.10 0.95
CA ASP A 7 44.88 42.39 1.88
C ASP A 7 43.89 41.45 1.16
N SER A 8 43.38 41.86 -0.01
CA SER A 8 42.48 41.04 -0.83
C SER A 8 43.19 39.82 -1.43
N ILE A 9 44.45 39.98 -1.83
CA ILE A 9 45.33 38.90 -2.29
C ILE A 9 45.59 37.89 -1.15
N SER A 10 45.81 38.39 0.07
CA SER A 10 46.05 37.54 1.25
C SER A 10 44.82 36.70 1.65
N ALA A 11 43.62 37.28 1.64
CA ALA A 11 42.39 36.54 1.96
C ALA A 11 42.04 35.46 0.93
N ASN A 12 42.28 35.72 -0.36
CA ASN A 12 42.07 34.74 -1.43
C ASN A 12 43.08 33.58 -1.36
N ILE A 13 44.36 33.86 -1.09
CA ILE A 13 45.40 32.82 -0.89
C ILE A 13 45.07 31.94 0.33
N ILE A 14 44.55 32.53 1.41
CA ILE A 14 44.13 31.78 2.61
C ILE A 14 42.91 30.91 2.31
N ARG A 15 42.01 31.34 1.42
CA ARG A 15 40.82 30.58 1.02
C ARG A 15 41.16 29.31 0.24
N GLU A 16 42.19 29.35 -0.61
CA GLU A 16 42.63 28.19 -1.40
C GLU A 16 43.41 27.15 -0.59
N LYS A 17 44.20 27.59 0.40
CA LYS A 17 45.10 26.73 1.19
C LYS A 17 44.49 26.19 2.49
N GLY A 18 43.21 26.47 2.74
CA GLY A 18 42.46 25.91 3.88
C GLY A 18 42.98 26.38 5.24
N ILE A 19 42.80 25.53 6.26
CA ILE A 19 43.08 25.89 7.67
C ILE A 19 44.57 26.17 7.94
N GLU A 20 45.48 25.56 7.19
CA GLU A 20 46.93 25.75 7.36
C GLU A 20 47.35 27.20 7.07
N ALA A 21 46.76 27.83 6.05
CA ALA A 21 47.05 29.22 5.75
C ALA A 21 46.49 30.20 6.80
N VAL A 22 45.39 29.84 7.47
CA VAL A 22 44.90 30.61 8.63
C VAL A 22 45.89 30.51 9.79
N VAL A 23 46.42 29.30 10.05
CA VAL A 23 47.43 29.09 11.08
C VAL A 23 48.70 29.88 10.79
N ASP A 24 49.21 29.86 9.55
CA ASP A 24 50.40 30.62 9.15
C ASP A 24 50.20 32.13 9.24
N TRP A 25 48.97 32.61 9.03
CA TRP A 25 48.63 34.02 9.22
C TRP A 25 48.68 34.40 10.70
N PHE A 26 48.11 33.58 11.59
CA PHE A 26 48.21 33.78 13.04
C PHE A 26 49.64 33.69 13.55
N GLU A 27 50.47 32.80 12.98
CA GLU A 27 51.90 32.70 13.31
C GLU A 27 52.64 34.01 13.01
N ARG A 28 52.39 34.62 11.83
CA ARG A 28 53.01 35.90 11.45
C ARG A 28 52.60 37.07 12.33
N HIS A 29 51.37 37.05 12.86
CA HIS A 29 50.83 38.10 13.73
C HIS A 29 50.86 37.71 15.22
N LYS A 30 51.58 36.62 15.58
CA LYS A 30 51.48 35.99 16.90
C LYS A 30 51.78 36.94 18.05
N HIS A 31 52.81 37.77 17.93
CA HIS A 31 53.21 38.70 19.00
C HIS A 31 52.10 39.69 19.32
N SER A 32 51.53 40.32 18.28
CA SER A 32 50.46 41.29 18.43
C SER A 32 49.19 40.67 19.04
N PHE A 33 48.77 39.49 18.57
CA PHE A 33 47.58 38.81 19.10
C PHE A 33 47.81 38.21 20.49
N TYR A 34 49.03 37.73 20.78
CA TYR A 34 49.38 37.19 22.08
C TYR A 34 49.37 38.30 23.15
N THR A 35 50.01 39.44 22.85
CA THR A 35 49.99 40.60 23.74
C THR A 35 48.58 41.11 23.99
N MET A 36 47.76 41.21 22.93
CA MET A 36 46.37 41.60 23.08
C MET A 36 45.55 40.60 23.92
N GLY A 37 45.71 39.30 23.70
CA GLY A 37 44.99 38.27 24.45
C GLY A 37 45.40 38.18 25.93
N TRP A 38 46.66 38.50 26.25
CA TRP A 38 47.17 38.48 27.62
C TRP A 38 46.45 39.48 28.55
N PHE A 39 45.99 40.60 28.03
CA PHE A 39 45.18 41.56 28.79
C PHE A 39 43.77 41.05 29.15
N TYR A 40 43.36 39.91 28.59
CA TYR A 40 42.11 39.22 28.91
C TYR A 40 42.33 37.93 29.69
N LEU A 41 43.42 37.21 29.42
CA LEU A 41 43.65 35.84 29.90
C LEU A 41 44.96 35.74 30.67
N GLY A 42 44.93 35.06 31.81
CA GLY A 42 46.07 35.01 32.74
C GLY A 42 46.96 33.77 32.65
N ASN A 43 46.66 32.82 31.75
CA ASN A 43 47.46 31.59 31.64
C ASN A 43 47.63 31.07 30.20
N GLN A 44 48.71 30.32 29.99
CA GLN A 44 49.10 29.78 28.68
C GLN A 44 48.03 28.87 28.06
N ARG A 45 47.35 28.02 28.86
CA ARG A 45 46.33 27.09 28.32
C ARG A 45 45.13 27.83 27.76
N GLN A 46 44.70 28.90 28.44
CA GLN A 46 43.65 29.78 27.95
C GLN A 46 44.09 30.54 26.69
N MET A 47 45.35 30.97 26.62
CA MET A 47 45.92 31.57 25.40
C MET A 47 45.94 30.57 24.22
N GLU A 48 46.31 29.31 24.45
CA GLU A 48 46.29 28.26 23.42
C GLU A 48 44.84 27.97 22.97
N GLU A 49 43.87 27.96 23.89
CA GLU A 49 42.43 27.84 23.58
C GLU A 49 41.93 29.03 22.75
N LEU A 50 42.33 30.25 23.09
CA LEU A 50 41.96 31.47 22.38
C LEU A 50 42.43 31.44 20.92
N PHE A 51 43.69 31.07 20.69
CA PHE A 51 44.25 30.93 19.34
C PHE A 51 43.56 29.80 18.59
N TYR A 52 43.35 28.64 19.22
CA TYR A 52 42.63 27.51 18.62
C TYR A 52 41.21 27.91 18.17
N ARG A 53 40.41 28.53 19.06
CA ARG A 53 39.03 28.97 18.74
C ARG A 53 39.02 30.00 17.63
N SER A 54 39.95 30.94 17.67
CA SER A 54 40.06 32.00 16.66
C SER A 54 40.40 31.44 15.29
N ILE A 55 41.37 30.54 15.19
CA ILE A 55 41.74 29.87 13.94
C ILE A 55 40.55 29.07 13.38
N VAL A 56 39.86 28.28 14.21
CA VAL A 56 38.71 27.47 13.78
C VAL A 56 37.55 28.35 13.31
N LYS A 57 37.24 29.43 14.03
CA LYS A 57 36.14 30.34 13.72
C LYS A 57 36.43 31.12 12.44
N VAL A 58 37.65 31.64 12.29
CA VAL A 58 38.12 32.27 11.05
C VAL A 58 38.00 31.30 9.88
N HIS A 59 38.54 30.08 9.98
CA HIS A 59 38.45 29.09 8.89
C HIS A 59 37.00 28.75 8.50
N LYS A 60 36.11 28.60 9.48
CA LYS A 60 34.69 28.30 9.26
C LYS A 60 33.94 29.44 8.58
N GLU A 61 34.24 30.69 8.95
CA GLU A 61 33.54 31.88 8.46
C GLU A 61 34.18 32.50 7.21
N LEU A 62 35.43 32.11 6.90
CA LEU A 62 36.19 32.60 5.74
C LEU A 62 35.45 32.50 4.39
N PRO A 63 34.68 31.44 4.08
CA PRO A 63 33.90 31.39 2.83
C PRO A 63 32.84 32.48 2.72
N ARG A 64 32.37 33.01 3.86
CA ARG A 64 31.34 34.05 3.95
C ARG A 64 31.91 35.46 4.08
N TYR A 65 33.23 35.59 4.22
CA TYR A 65 33.90 36.87 4.31
C TYR A 65 33.74 37.66 3.00
N LYS A 66 33.13 38.85 3.12
CA LYS A 66 33.00 39.84 2.05
C LYS A 66 34.13 40.85 2.23
N ASN A 67 34.87 41.18 1.17
CA ASN A 67 36.04 42.08 1.20
C ASN A 67 35.70 43.56 1.51
N ASP A 68 34.65 43.80 2.31
CA ASP A 68 34.11 45.10 2.68
C ASP A 68 34.92 45.76 3.83
N THR A 69 35.79 44.97 4.48
CA THR A 69 36.76 45.42 5.50
C THR A 69 38.13 44.81 5.21
N SER A 70 39.19 45.21 5.92
CA SER A 70 40.48 44.52 5.78
C SER A 70 40.44 43.18 6.53
N PHE A 71 41.19 42.21 6.03
CA PHE A 71 41.22 40.87 6.61
C PHE A 71 41.68 40.89 8.07
N GLU A 72 42.69 41.72 8.39
CA GLU A 72 43.20 41.90 9.75
C GLU A 72 42.15 42.50 10.70
N LYS A 73 41.35 43.46 10.23
CA LYS A 73 40.24 44.04 11.03
C LYS A 73 39.18 42.99 11.35
N TRP A 74 38.80 42.20 10.35
CA TRP A 74 37.81 41.13 10.53
C TRP A 74 38.31 40.04 11.48
N VAL A 75 39.55 39.56 11.30
CA VAL A 75 40.14 38.57 12.22
C VAL A 75 40.27 39.13 13.64
N THR A 76 40.66 40.41 13.79
CA THR A 76 40.76 41.05 15.10
C THR A 76 39.41 41.14 15.80
N SER A 77 38.32 41.42 15.06
CA SER A 77 36.96 41.39 15.62
C SER A 77 36.54 40.00 16.11
N ILE A 78 36.91 38.94 15.39
CA ILE A 78 36.66 37.55 15.83
C ILE A 78 37.48 37.23 17.08
N PHE A 79 38.74 37.65 17.10
CA PHE A 79 39.65 37.41 18.21
C PHE A 79 39.18 38.08 19.50
N ILE A 80 38.79 39.37 19.45
CA ILE A 80 38.26 40.10 20.61
C ILE A 80 37.00 39.45 21.15
N ASN A 81 36.07 39.02 20.28
CA ASN A 81 34.88 38.30 20.72
C ASN A 81 35.25 37.00 21.45
N ASN A 82 36.23 36.25 20.95
CA ASN A 82 36.69 35.04 21.63
C ASN A 82 37.44 35.37 22.95
N CYS A 83 38.16 36.49 23.03
CA CYS A 83 38.74 36.98 24.28
C CYS A 83 37.66 37.24 25.33
N ARG A 84 36.60 37.97 24.97
CA ARG A 84 35.45 38.26 25.85
C ARG A 84 34.74 36.98 26.31
N GLU A 85 34.54 36.02 25.39
CA GLU A 85 33.94 34.73 25.73
C GLU A 85 34.79 33.92 26.74
N LEU A 86 36.12 34.00 26.63
CA LEU A 86 37.05 33.26 27.51
C LEU A 86 37.41 34.00 28.80
N SER A 87 37.28 35.33 28.84
CA SER A 87 37.59 36.15 30.02
C SER A 87 36.56 36.02 31.14
N HIS A 88 35.36 35.48 30.86
CA HIS A 88 34.35 35.19 31.88
C HIS A 88 34.79 34.11 32.89
N ASP A 89 35.84 33.34 32.59
CA ASP A 89 36.44 32.29 33.44
C ASP A 89 37.78 32.75 34.08
N ARG A 90 37.90 34.04 34.45
CA ARG A 90 39.13 34.58 35.06
C ARG A 90 39.21 34.23 36.55
N ASP A 91 39.83 33.09 36.87
CA ASP A 91 40.45 32.88 38.19
C ASP A 91 41.67 33.82 38.30
N ILE A 92 41.55 34.85 39.13
CA ILE A 92 42.61 35.82 39.37
C ILE A 92 43.75 35.12 40.13
N LYS A 93 44.81 34.74 39.41
CA LYS A 93 46.12 34.48 40.01
C LYS A 93 47.17 35.36 39.33
N ALA A 94 47.53 36.43 40.03
CA ALA A 94 48.68 37.25 39.71
C ALA A 94 49.95 36.44 39.99
N SER A 95 50.81 36.31 38.97
CA SER A 95 52.21 35.91 39.18
C SER A 95 53.00 37.19 39.42
N GLU A 96 53.60 37.28 40.61
CA GLU A 96 54.64 38.24 40.94
C GLU A 96 55.90 37.91 40.13
N GLU A 97 56.47 38.91 39.45
CA GLU A 97 57.91 39.19 39.51
C GLU A 97 58.25 40.44 38.70
N THR A 98 58.83 41.40 39.41
CA THR A 98 59.36 42.75 39.18
C THR A 98 60.13 43.05 37.89
N ASP A 99 59.82 44.18 37.25
CA ASP A 99 60.81 45.18 36.77
C ASP A 99 60.10 46.53 36.46
N SER A 100 60.80 47.66 36.51
CA SER A 100 60.24 49.03 36.45
C SER A 100 59.58 49.43 35.11
N ARG A 101 59.57 48.55 34.10
CA ARG A 101 58.76 48.68 32.86
C ARG A 101 57.34 48.11 32.99
N GLN A 102 57.01 47.55 34.15
CA GLN A 102 55.71 46.96 34.48
C GLN A 102 54.63 47.96 34.87
N GLU A 103 54.96 49.22 35.15
CA GLU A 103 53.98 50.18 35.66
C GLU A 103 52.94 50.56 34.60
N LEU A 104 53.37 50.81 33.36
CA LEU A 104 52.46 51.05 32.23
C LEU A 104 51.58 49.83 31.94
N PHE A 105 52.18 48.63 31.98
CA PHE A 105 51.46 47.38 31.73
C PHE A 105 50.41 47.09 32.82
N LYS A 106 50.78 47.26 34.09
CA LYS A 106 49.86 47.18 35.23
C LYS A 106 48.77 48.25 35.11
N ALA A 107 49.12 49.45 34.66
CA ALA A 107 48.16 50.52 34.47
C ALA A 107 47.13 50.21 33.38
N LEU A 108 47.57 49.61 32.27
CA LEU A 108 46.70 49.13 31.21
C LEU A 108 45.81 47.95 31.66
N ASP A 109 46.34 46.98 32.43
CA ASP A 109 45.54 45.85 32.93
C ASP A 109 44.43 46.28 33.90
N GLN A 110 44.64 47.39 34.62
CA GLN A 110 43.66 47.95 35.56
C GLN A 110 42.59 48.85 34.93
N LEU A 111 42.68 49.14 33.64
CA LEU A 111 41.64 49.89 32.92
C LEU A 111 40.31 49.12 32.88
N LYS A 112 39.21 49.86 32.81
CA LYS A 112 37.90 49.27 32.49
C LYS A 112 37.95 48.64 31.11
N ASP A 113 37.17 47.59 30.89
CA ASP A 113 37.25 46.79 29.66
C ASP A 113 37.10 47.63 28.38
N ASP A 114 36.12 48.55 28.31
CA ASP A 114 35.93 49.42 27.14
C ASP A 114 37.11 50.39 26.91
N GLU A 115 37.67 50.94 27.99
CA GLU A 115 38.85 51.83 27.92
C GLU A 115 40.08 51.04 27.48
N LYS A 116 40.28 49.86 28.07
CA LYS A 116 41.37 48.93 27.76
C LYS A 116 41.33 48.51 26.30
N GLU A 117 40.17 48.09 25.81
CA GLU A 117 39.97 47.68 24.43
C GLU A 117 40.29 48.79 23.43
N ALA A 118 39.82 50.02 23.71
CA ALA A 118 40.13 51.19 22.90
C ALA A 118 41.65 51.45 22.84
N MET A 119 42.32 51.41 23.99
CA MET A 119 43.76 51.62 24.10
C MET A 119 44.57 50.54 23.39
N LEU A 120 44.18 49.26 23.51
CA LEU A 120 44.84 48.15 22.83
C LEU A 120 44.66 48.21 21.31
N LEU A 121 43.46 48.53 20.81
CA LEU A 121 43.25 48.64 19.37
C LEU A 121 44.03 49.80 18.74
N THR A 122 44.12 50.94 19.42
CA THR A 122 44.82 52.11 18.89
C THR A 122 46.33 52.00 19.05
N TYR A 123 46.84 51.67 20.23
CA TYR A 123 48.29 51.72 20.50
C TYR A 123 49.02 50.38 20.36
N VAL A 124 48.34 49.24 20.56
CA VAL A 124 48.96 47.90 20.42
C VAL A 124 48.75 47.33 19.02
N LYS A 125 47.54 47.48 18.46
CA LYS A 125 47.24 47.08 17.08
C LYS A 125 47.57 48.15 16.04
N GLY A 126 47.62 49.43 16.42
CA GLY A 126 47.92 50.51 15.50
C GLY A 126 46.77 50.91 14.58
N PHE A 127 45.53 50.56 14.94
CA PHE A 127 44.36 50.98 14.16
C PHE A 127 44.07 52.47 14.36
N VAL A 128 43.68 53.14 13.27
CA VAL A 128 43.14 54.50 13.37
C VAL A 128 41.78 54.47 14.06
N GLN A 129 41.35 55.59 14.63
CA GLN A 129 40.14 55.67 15.47
C GLN A 129 38.90 55.13 14.78
N GLU A 130 38.73 55.40 13.49
CA GLU A 130 37.58 54.94 12.70
C GLU A 130 37.56 53.41 12.60
N GLU A 131 38.73 52.78 12.49
CA GLU A 131 38.88 51.33 12.39
C GLU A 131 38.68 50.66 13.76
N ALA A 132 39.23 51.23 14.82
CA ALA A 132 39.03 50.74 16.18
C ALA A 132 37.56 50.88 16.61
N ALA A 133 36.92 52.03 16.31
CA ALA A 133 35.50 52.26 16.57
C ALA A 133 34.62 51.26 15.82
N TYR A 134 34.96 50.92 14.58
CA TYR A 134 34.26 49.88 13.82
C TYR A 134 34.37 48.50 14.49
N ILE A 135 35.55 48.11 14.95
CA ILE A 135 35.78 46.82 15.62
C ILE A 135 34.98 46.74 16.94
N LEU A 136 34.99 47.81 17.74
CA LEU A 136 34.27 47.89 19.03
C LEU A 136 32.77 48.16 18.87
N ARG A 137 32.31 48.53 17.67
CA ARG A 137 30.92 48.92 17.37
C ARG A 137 30.45 50.15 18.16
N VAL A 138 31.30 51.15 18.28
CA VAL A 138 31.01 52.45 18.93
C VAL A 138 31.14 53.60 17.92
N SER A 139 30.65 54.79 18.26
CA SER A 139 30.89 55.99 17.44
C SER A 139 32.35 56.46 17.57
N VAL A 140 32.86 57.18 16.56
CA VAL A 140 34.21 57.77 16.61
C VAL A 140 34.35 58.72 17.80
N ASP A 141 33.31 59.51 18.11
CA ASP A 141 33.31 60.36 19.30
C ASP A 141 33.40 59.55 20.59
N LYS A 142 32.70 58.41 20.65
CA LYS A 142 32.79 57.52 21.81
C LYS A 142 34.17 56.89 21.94
N MET A 143 34.81 56.54 20.82
CA MET A 143 36.18 56.07 20.79
C MET A 143 37.15 57.12 21.35
N LYS A 144 36.99 58.40 20.98
CA LYS A 144 37.78 59.50 21.54
C LYS A 144 37.58 59.68 23.04
N GLU A 145 36.35 59.57 23.52
CA GLU A 145 36.06 59.59 24.97
C GLU A 145 36.76 58.43 25.71
N LEU A 146 36.75 57.22 25.14
CA LEU A 146 37.40 56.04 25.70
C LEU A 146 38.93 56.19 25.72
N LEU A 147 39.53 56.71 24.64
CA LEU A 147 40.97 57.01 24.60
C LEU A 147 41.34 58.10 25.61
N PHE A 148 40.56 59.18 25.68
CA PHE A 148 40.80 60.26 26.64
C PHE A 148 40.72 59.76 28.09
N SER A 149 39.66 59.02 28.43
CA SER A 149 39.49 58.45 29.78
C SER A 149 40.53 57.36 30.08
N GLY A 150 40.90 56.53 29.11
CA GLY A 150 41.96 55.53 29.23
C GLY A 150 43.33 56.15 29.52
N ILE A 151 43.73 57.18 28.75
CA ILE A 151 44.97 57.92 28.99
C ILE A 151 44.92 58.61 30.35
N LEU A 152 43.79 59.23 30.70
CA LEU A 152 43.62 59.86 32.02
C LEU A 152 43.79 58.85 33.17
N SER A 153 43.23 57.66 33.04
CA SER A 153 43.35 56.55 34.01
C SER A 153 44.79 56.04 34.11
N VAL A 154 45.47 55.81 32.98
CA VAL A 154 46.89 55.41 32.97
C VAL A 154 47.75 56.49 33.60
N ARG A 155 47.56 57.76 33.19
CA ARG A 155 48.28 58.92 33.72
C ARG A 155 48.12 59.03 35.24
N LYS A 156 46.89 58.84 35.75
CA LYS A 156 46.61 58.89 37.19
C LYS A 156 47.43 57.84 37.96
N GLN A 157 47.64 56.67 37.38
CA GLN A 157 48.41 55.61 38.00
C GLN A 157 49.93 55.87 37.94
N LEU A 158 50.42 56.45 36.84
CA LEU A 158 51.85 56.72 36.64
C LEU A 158 52.35 57.98 37.38
N HIS A 159 51.56 59.06 37.37
CA HIS A 159 52.01 60.39 37.81
C HIS A 159 51.17 61.02 38.94
N GLY A 160 50.07 60.39 39.37
CA GLY A 160 49.18 60.93 40.42
C GLY A 160 48.03 61.81 39.90
N SER A 161 47.32 62.51 40.79
CA SER A 161 45.96 63.04 40.54
C SER A 161 45.79 64.57 40.50
N THR A 162 46.82 65.36 40.21
CA THR A 162 46.71 66.84 40.22
C THR A 162 47.05 67.46 38.87
N TYR A 163 46.04 67.65 38.03
CA TYR A 163 46.13 68.41 36.77
C TYR A 163 44.82 69.20 36.56
N ASN A 164 44.94 70.49 36.27
CA ASN A 164 43.82 71.46 36.29
C ASN A 164 43.55 72.08 34.90
N GLY A 165 43.72 71.32 33.82
CA GLY A 165 43.38 71.80 32.47
C GLY A 165 41.94 72.30 32.34
N CYS A 166 41.72 73.25 31.43
CA CYS A 166 40.39 73.76 31.10
C CYS A 166 39.55 72.66 30.42
N LYS A 167 38.46 72.24 31.10
CA LYS A 167 37.56 71.16 30.65
C LYS A 167 37.03 71.32 29.23
N GLU A 168 36.83 72.55 28.76
CA GLU A 168 36.29 72.84 27.42
C GLU A 168 37.22 72.37 26.29
N TYR A 169 38.53 72.26 26.57
CA TYR A 169 39.56 71.87 25.61
C TYR A 169 40.00 70.40 25.73
N HIS A 170 39.51 69.65 26.71
CA HIS A 170 39.86 68.22 26.87
C HIS A 170 39.52 67.39 25.61
N LYS A 171 38.39 67.68 24.97
CA LYS A 171 37.98 67.03 23.72
C LYS A 171 38.97 67.23 22.57
N ASN A 172 39.80 68.28 22.63
CA ASN A 172 40.77 68.63 21.60
C ASN A 172 42.10 67.87 21.76
N TYR A 173 42.36 67.24 22.91
CA TYR A 173 43.67 66.65 23.21
C TYR A 173 44.01 65.48 22.30
N ILE A 174 43.08 64.53 22.15
CA ILE A 174 43.29 63.34 21.31
C ILE A 174 43.49 63.75 19.85
N ASP A 175 42.61 64.60 19.33
CA ASP A 175 42.68 65.06 17.93
C ASP A 175 43.94 65.87 17.62
N TYR A 176 44.46 66.58 18.62
CA TYR A 176 45.71 67.32 18.49
C TYR A 176 46.93 66.38 18.44
N LEU A 177 47.00 65.40 19.36
CA LEU A 177 48.11 64.45 19.46
C LEU A 177 48.18 63.52 18.25
N GLU A 178 47.04 63.09 17.72
CA GLU A 178 46.96 62.25 16.52
C GLU A 178 47.04 63.05 15.21
N LYS A 179 47.13 64.38 15.28
CA LYS A 179 47.21 65.28 14.12
C LYS A 179 45.99 65.18 13.19
N SER A 180 44.80 64.91 13.74
CA SER A 180 43.53 64.78 13.03
C SER A 180 42.66 66.05 13.07
N MET A 181 43.07 67.07 13.84
CA MET A 181 42.34 68.33 13.98
C MET A 181 42.38 69.19 12.71
N ASP A 182 41.26 69.83 12.38
CA ASP A 182 41.20 70.78 11.27
C ASP A 182 42.05 72.04 11.54
N ARG A 183 42.42 72.76 10.47
CA ARG A 183 43.35 73.89 10.59
C ARG A 183 42.80 75.04 11.44
N PRO A 184 41.52 75.48 11.31
CA PRO A 184 40.95 76.51 12.16
C PRO A 184 40.89 76.14 13.65
N ASP A 185 40.47 74.92 13.99
CA ASP A 185 40.39 74.43 15.36
C ASP A 185 41.76 74.27 15.98
N LYS A 186 42.73 73.77 15.20
CA LYS A 186 44.12 73.64 15.63
C LYS A 186 44.71 74.99 16.02
N ILE A 187 44.53 76.03 15.19
CA ILE A 187 45.03 77.37 15.50
C ILE A 187 44.36 77.91 16.77
N ARG A 188 43.04 77.76 16.92
CA ARG A 188 42.31 78.19 18.13
C ARG A 188 42.82 77.49 19.39
N PHE A 189 43.08 76.20 19.31
CA PHE A 189 43.59 75.41 20.40
C PHE A 189 45.04 75.79 20.76
N GLU A 190 45.93 75.94 19.75
CA GLU A 190 47.32 76.35 19.97
C GLU A 190 47.45 77.76 20.58
N VAL A 191 46.58 78.70 20.20
CA VAL A 191 46.50 80.03 20.84
C VAL A 191 46.15 79.91 22.32
N HIS A 192 45.23 79.02 22.69
CA HIS A 192 44.88 78.78 24.09
C HIS A 192 46.02 78.10 24.86
N ILE A 193 46.64 77.05 24.30
CA ILE A 193 47.78 76.36 24.91
C ILE A 193 48.94 77.31 25.19
N TYR A 194 49.21 78.27 24.29
CA TYR A 194 50.24 79.28 24.50
C TYR A 194 49.94 80.23 25.68
N GLY A 195 48.66 80.46 25.98
CA GLY A 195 48.20 81.38 27.02
C GLY A 195 47.81 80.73 28.36
N CYS A 196 47.74 79.40 28.44
CA CYS A 196 47.27 78.68 29.63
C CYS A 196 48.28 77.61 30.07
N GLN A 197 49.04 77.91 31.14
CA GLN A 197 50.05 76.99 31.70
C GLN A 197 49.44 75.66 32.16
N GLU A 198 48.26 75.69 32.77
CA GLU A 198 47.58 74.46 33.24
C GLU A 198 47.23 73.51 32.08
N CYS A 199 46.72 74.03 30.95
CA CYS A 199 46.46 73.22 29.75
C CYS A 199 47.74 72.78 29.04
N GLN A 200 48.81 73.56 29.11
CA GLN A 200 50.10 73.18 28.54
C GLN A 200 50.71 71.99 29.30
N GLU A 201 50.70 72.03 30.63
CA GLU A 201 51.16 70.92 31.49
C GLU A 201 50.24 69.69 31.35
N ASP A 202 48.92 69.89 31.32
CA ASP A 202 47.93 68.82 31.14
C ASP A 202 48.13 68.12 29.77
N LEU A 203 48.25 68.87 28.67
CA LEU A 203 48.51 68.30 27.34
C LEU A 203 49.88 67.62 27.24
N ALA A 204 50.93 68.17 27.86
CA ALA A 204 52.26 67.58 27.85
C ALA A 204 52.29 66.19 28.51
N THR A 205 51.54 66.01 29.61
CA THR A 205 51.44 64.69 30.26
C THR A 205 50.59 63.69 29.47
N PHE A 206 49.55 64.15 28.77
CA PHE A 206 48.83 63.31 27.80
C PHE A 206 49.77 62.87 26.66
N GLN A 207 50.63 63.78 26.18
CA GLN A 207 51.63 63.47 25.16
C GLN A 207 52.67 62.45 25.66
N ASP A 208 53.12 62.56 26.90
CA ASP A 208 54.08 61.62 27.50
C ASP A 208 53.52 60.19 27.55
N VAL A 209 52.31 60.02 28.11
CA VAL A 209 51.63 58.72 28.14
C VAL A 209 51.41 58.17 26.73
N THR A 210 50.99 59.03 25.79
CA THR A 210 50.81 58.63 24.38
C THR A 210 52.12 58.22 23.71
N LEU A 211 53.24 58.87 24.05
CA LEU A 211 54.57 58.49 23.55
C LEU A 211 55.04 57.16 24.14
N MET A 212 54.82 56.93 25.44
CA MET A 212 55.12 55.65 26.09
C MET A 212 54.32 54.49 25.49
N LEU A 213 53.06 54.74 25.14
CA LEU A 213 52.18 53.76 24.49
C LEU A 213 52.60 53.48 23.04
N ASN A 214 53.02 54.51 22.28
CA ASN A 214 53.42 54.39 20.88
C ASN A 214 54.84 53.83 20.68
N HIS A 215 55.79 54.12 21.57
CA HIS A 215 57.17 53.63 21.49
C HIS A 215 57.30 52.23 22.09
N ALA A 216 56.43 51.32 21.64
CA ALA A 216 56.19 50.04 22.26
C ALA A 216 57.33 49.02 22.06
N GLU A 217 58.52 49.30 22.61
CA GLU A 217 59.51 48.29 22.98
C GLU A 217 58.89 47.26 23.96
N TRP A 218 57.81 47.64 24.65
CA TRP A 218 57.07 46.75 25.55
C TRP A 218 56.25 45.65 24.83
N LEU A 219 56.00 45.75 23.52
CA LEU A 219 55.39 44.65 22.74
C LEU A 219 56.23 43.36 22.77
N ASN A 220 57.53 43.48 23.05
CA ASN A 220 58.47 42.36 23.19
C ASN A 220 58.62 41.87 24.65
N VAL A 221 57.83 42.37 25.60
CA VAL A 221 58.00 42.09 27.04
C VAL A 221 57.35 40.77 27.48
N LEU A 222 56.35 40.26 26.75
CA LEU A 222 55.72 38.98 27.10
C LEU A 222 56.44 37.83 26.38
N PRO A 223 57.18 36.95 27.11
CA PRO A 223 57.81 35.80 26.49
C PRO A 223 56.72 34.82 26.03
N ILE A 224 56.61 34.62 24.72
CA ILE A 224 55.76 33.57 24.15
C ILE A 224 56.52 32.24 24.29
N PRO A 225 55.95 31.21 24.95
CA PRO A 225 56.61 29.91 25.06
C PRO A 225 56.89 29.30 23.69
N ASP A 226 58.10 28.76 23.48
CA ASP A 226 58.53 28.17 22.21
C ASP A 226 57.53 27.17 21.59
N PRO A 227 56.91 26.22 22.35
CA PRO A 227 55.97 25.25 21.76
C PRO A 227 54.53 25.77 21.63
N PHE A 228 54.25 27.06 21.82
CA PHE A 228 52.88 27.60 21.88
C PHE A 228 52.06 27.29 20.63
N MET A 229 52.54 27.68 19.45
CA MET A 229 51.81 27.44 18.19
C MET A 229 51.85 25.98 17.75
N GLU A 230 52.86 25.21 18.17
CA GLU A 230 52.93 23.76 17.93
C GLU A 230 51.82 23.02 18.68
N ASN A 231 51.54 23.41 19.94
CA ASN A 231 50.44 22.86 20.73
C ASN A 231 49.08 23.15 20.09
N VAL A 232 48.88 24.37 19.58
CA VAL A 232 47.65 24.76 18.87
C VAL A 232 47.48 23.91 17.59
N LYS A 233 48.55 23.75 16.80
CA LYS A 233 48.56 22.91 15.58
C LYS A 233 48.22 21.45 15.88
N LYS A 234 48.84 20.85 16.89
CA LYS A 234 48.58 19.46 17.31
C LYS A 234 47.11 19.24 17.69
N ARG A 235 46.51 20.21 18.37
CA ARG A 235 45.11 20.13 18.80
C ARG A 235 44.11 20.25 17.65
N LEU A 236 44.46 20.98 16.58
CA LEU A 236 43.66 21.05 15.35
C LEU A 236 43.60 19.69 14.64
N THR A 237 44.74 19.00 14.51
CA THR A 237 44.83 17.71 13.80
C THR A 237 44.16 16.56 14.55
N GLU A 238 44.28 16.49 15.87
CA GLU A 238 43.65 15.45 16.70
C GLU A 238 42.11 15.45 16.58
N LYS A 239 41.48 16.63 16.63
CA LYS A 239 40.02 16.76 16.53
C LYS A 239 39.48 16.47 15.13
N GLU A 240 40.23 16.78 14.08
CA GLU A 240 39.84 16.49 12.69
C GLU A 240 39.81 14.98 12.42
N ASN A 241 40.82 14.25 12.90
CA ASN A 241 40.89 12.78 12.77
C ASN A 241 39.72 12.06 13.47
N HIS A 242 39.33 12.51 14.68
CA HIS A 242 38.16 11.98 15.38
C HIS A 242 36.84 12.20 14.62
N ARG A 243 36.68 13.33 13.93
CA ARG A 243 35.48 13.62 13.13
C ARG A 243 35.38 12.71 11.92
N GLN A 244 36.50 12.45 11.22
CA GLN A 244 36.51 11.58 10.04
C GLN A 244 36.18 10.12 10.37
N GLN A 245 36.67 9.59 11.49
CA GLN A 245 36.37 8.22 11.94
C GLN A 245 34.88 8.01 12.24
N LYS A 246 34.23 8.96 12.93
CA LYS A 246 32.78 8.89 13.22
C LYS A 246 31.93 8.90 11.95
N ASN A 247 32.30 9.70 10.95
CA ASN A 247 31.59 9.75 9.67
C ASN A 247 31.75 8.47 8.84
N LYS A 248 32.94 7.85 8.82
CA LYS A 248 33.16 6.55 8.16
C LYS A 248 32.28 5.45 8.76
N LYS A 249 32.16 5.40 10.09
CA LYS A 249 31.30 4.41 10.79
C LYS A 249 29.81 4.61 10.45
N ARG A 250 29.31 5.86 10.44
CA ARG A 250 27.92 6.17 10.09
C ARG A 250 27.58 5.82 8.64
N LYS A 251 28.47 6.14 7.68
CA LYS A 251 28.28 5.76 6.27
C LYS A 251 28.22 4.25 6.07
N ARG A 252 29.07 3.48 6.75
CA ARG A 252 29.07 2.02 6.68
C ARG A 252 27.78 1.41 7.22
N MET A 253 27.23 1.95 8.32
CA MET A 253 25.93 1.54 8.85
C MET A 253 24.80 1.86 7.87
N ALA A 254 24.77 3.07 7.31
CA ALA A 254 23.71 3.47 6.37
C ALA A 254 23.66 2.56 5.12
N ILE A 255 24.83 2.19 4.58
CA ILE A 255 24.91 1.25 3.44
C ILE A 255 24.37 -0.13 3.83
N ALA A 256 24.72 -0.64 5.01
CA ALA A 256 24.22 -1.94 5.48
C ALA A 256 22.68 -1.94 5.65
N PHE A 257 22.11 -0.89 6.23
CA PHE A 257 20.66 -0.76 6.35
C PHE A 257 19.98 -0.65 4.98
N ALA A 258 20.53 0.14 4.06
CA ALA A 258 19.99 0.26 2.70
C ALA A 258 20.00 -1.10 1.97
N SER A 259 21.08 -1.89 2.10
CA SER A 259 21.15 -3.21 1.48
C SER A 259 20.13 -4.20 2.06
N VAL A 260 19.89 -4.18 3.37
CA VAL A 260 18.87 -5.04 4.01
C VAL A 260 17.48 -4.64 3.54
N PHE A 261 17.19 -3.35 3.48
CA PHE A 261 15.90 -2.85 3.04
C PHE A 261 15.63 -3.19 1.57
N ALA A 262 16.64 -3.02 0.70
CA ALA A 262 16.56 -3.41 -0.70
C ALA A 262 16.33 -4.93 -0.86
N PHE A 263 16.96 -5.75 -0.02
CA PHE A 263 16.75 -7.21 -0.03
C PHE A 263 15.35 -7.60 0.41
N VAL A 264 14.80 -6.98 1.47
CA VAL A 264 13.42 -7.22 1.92
C VAL A 264 12.40 -6.79 0.87
N ILE A 265 12.59 -5.61 0.27
CA ILE A 265 11.74 -5.15 -0.83
C ILE A 265 11.84 -6.10 -2.03
N GLY A 266 13.05 -6.55 -2.37
CA GLY A 266 13.26 -7.54 -3.43
C GLY A 266 12.50 -8.84 -3.17
N ILE A 267 12.61 -9.42 -1.97
CA ILE A 267 11.89 -10.65 -1.60
C ILE A 267 10.38 -10.44 -1.71
N GLY A 268 9.84 -9.35 -1.16
CA GLY A 268 8.39 -9.14 -1.16
C GLY A 268 7.80 -8.89 -2.55
N ILE A 269 8.59 -8.36 -3.50
CA ILE A 269 8.20 -8.25 -4.91
C ILE A 269 8.25 -9.63 -5.59
N PHE A 270 9.35 -10.37 -5.46
CA PHE A 270 9.52 -11.67 -6.10
C PHE A 270 8.55 -12.75 -5.62
N THR A 271 8.14 -12.67 -4.34
CA THR A 271 7.23 -13.65 -3.74
C THR A 271 5.76 -13.25 -3.83
N GLY A 272 5.44 -12.04 -4.31
CA GLY A 272 4.07 -11.50 -4.24
C GLY A 272 3.59 -11.22 -2.81
N ALA A 273 4.47 -11.22 -1.80
CA ALA A 273 4.06 -10.97 -0.41
C ALA A 273 3.45 -9.57 -0.24
N PHE A 274 3.95 -8.56 -0.98
CA PHE A 274 3.37 -7.21 -0.91
C PHE A 274 2.00 -7.12 -1.57
N THR A 275 1.76 -7.80 -2.69
CA THR A 275 0.44 -7.86 -3.33
C THR A 275 -0.55 -8.57 -2.42
N SER A 276 -0.15 -9.70 -1.82
CA SER A 276 -0.98 -10.42 -0.85
C SER A 276 -1.37 -9.55 0.37
N VAL A 277 -0.43 -8.79 0.94
CA VAL A 277 -0.71 -7.90 2.09
C VAL A 277 -1.56 -6.70 1.67
N TYR A 278 -1.30 -6.12 0.49
CA TYR A 278 -2.07 -5.00 -0.03
C TYR A 278 -3.55 -5.40 -0.22
N TYR A 279 -3.83 -6.51 -0.91
CA TYR A 279 -5.21 -6.95 -1.15
C TYR A 279 -5.88 -7.57 0.09
N ALA A 280 -5.12 -8.01 1.10
CA ALA A 280 -5.69 -8.36 2.40
C ALA A 280 -6.26 -7.15 3.15
N TRP A 281 -5.77 -5.94 2.84
CA TRP A 281 -6.21 -4.71 3.47
C TRP A 281 -7.13 -3.85 2.59
N ALA A 282 -6.91 -3.86 1.27
CA ALA A 282 -7.58 -2.95 0.33
C ALA A 282 -8.84 -3.52 -0.34
N GLU A 283 -9.09 -4.83 -0.25
CA GLU A 283 -10.26 -5.48 -0.85
C GLU A 283 -11.10 -6.17 0.22
N GLU A 284 -12.34 -5.71 0.37
CA GLU A 284 -13.26 -6.16 1.42
C GLU A 284 -14.02 -7.43 1.03
N ASP A 285 -14.27 -7.66 -0.27
CA ASP A 285 -14.85 -8.91 -0.76
C ASP A 285 -13.80 -10.03 -0.69
N GLU A 286 -13.93 -10.92 0.29
CA GLU A 286 -13.04 -12.06 0.49
C GLU A 286 -12.96 -12.97 -0.74
N ARG A 287 -14.04 -13.05 -1.54
CA ARG A 287 -14.10 -13.88 -2.75
C ARG A 287 -13.16 -13.31 -3.82
N LEU A 288 -13.27 -12.02 -4.13
CA LEU A 288 -12.35 -11.35 -5.07
C LEU A 288 -10.92 -11.31 -4.52
N SER A 289 -10.78 -11.01 -3.22
CA SER A 289 -9.48 -10.96 -2.53
C SER A 289 -8.71 -12.29 -2.66
N ALA A 290 -9.40 -13.43 -2.67
CA ALA A 290 -8.79 -14.75 -2.86
C ALA A 290 -8.06 -14.88 -4.21
N PHE A 291 -8.59 -14.29 -5.29
CA PHE A 291 -7.94 -14.29 -6.61
C PHE A 291 -6.82 -13.25 -6.68
N LEU A 292 -7.07 -12.02 -6.21
CA LEU A 292 -6.11 -10.92 -6.29
C LEU A 292 -4.82 -11.19 -5.49
N LYS A 293 -4.93 -11.83 -4.31
CA LYS A 293 -3.76 -12.23 -3.50
C LYS A 293 -2.83 -13.20 -4.21
N ARG A 294 -3.32 -13.92 -5.22
CA ARG A 294 -2.59 -14.94 -6.00
C ARG A 294 -2.23 -14.46 -7.41
N ASP A 295 -2.48 -13.19 -7.73
CA ASP A 295 -2.27 -12.63 -9.07
C ASP A 295 -3.11 -13.33 -10.17
N LEU A 296 -4.26 -13.90 -9.78
CA LEU A 296 -5.16 -14.62 -10.69
C LEU A 296 -6.31 -13.77 -11.23
N GLY A 297 -6.38 -12.50 -10.83
CA GLY A 297 -7.47 -11.60 -11.18
C GLY A 297 -6.99 -10.17 -11.36
N GLN A 298 -7.83 -9.36 -12.00
CA GLN A 298 -7.58 -7.95 -12.23
C GLN A 298 -8.56 -7.12 -11.43
N ARG A 299 -8.04 -6.21 -10.61
CA ARG A 299 -8.87 -5.20 -9.96
C ARG A 299 -9.22 -4.13 -10.98
N VAL A 300 -10.49 -3.91 -11.18
CA VAL A 300 -11.05 -2.81 -11.97
C VAL A 300 -11.88 -1.98 -11.00
N ASN A 301 -11.77 -0.65 -11.01
CA ASN A 301 -12.54 0.19 -10.09
C ASN A 301 -13.35 1.17 -10.92
N LEU A 302 -14.30 0.61 -11.66
CA LEU A 302 -15.16 1.32 -12.58
C LEU A 302 -16.51 1.55 -11.91
N GLU A 303 -17.10 2.72 -12.10
CA GLU A 303 -18.32 3.14 -11.42
C GLU A 303 -19.25 3.84 -12.42
N ALA A 304 -20.54 3.52 -12.34
CA ALA A 304 -21.59 4.22 -13.07
C ALA A 304 -22.82 4.38 -12.17
N GLU A 305 -23.56 5.47 -12.35
CA GLU A 305 -24.78 5.77 -11.61
C GLU A 305 -25.95 5.97 -12.58
N SER A 306 -27.10 5.39 -12.24
CA SER A 306 -28.34 5.57 -12.98
C SER A 306 -29.53 5.34 -12.05
N ASN A 307 -30.57 6.17 -12.15
CA ASN A 307 -31.82 6.01 -11.39
C ASN A 307 -31.63 5.74 -9.88
N GLY A 308 -30.71 6.46 -9.22
CA GLY A 308 -30.47 6.32 -7.78
C GLY A 308 -29.81 4.99 -7.39
N VAL A 309 -29.08 4.36 -8.32
CA VAL A 309 -28.26 3.17 -8.04
C VAL A 309 -26.89 3.33 -8.67
N ILE A 310 -25.88 3.06 -7.85
CA ILE A 310 -24.48 3.03 -8.24
C ILE A 310 -24.07 1.58 -8.42
N ILE A 311 -23.53 1.25 -9.60
CA ILE A 311 -22.90 -0.04 -9.87
C ILE A 311 -21.40 0.18 -9.97
N LYS A 312 -20.64 -0.55 -9.17
CA LYS A 312 -19.17 -0.58 -9.22
C LYS A 312 -18.72 -1.95 -9.68
N ILE A 313 -17.95 -2.02 -10.76
CA ILE A 313 -17.22 -3.23 -11.14
C ILE A 313 -15.90 -3.20 -10.37
N LYS A 314 -15.66 -4.21 -9.52
CA LYS A 314 -14.54 -4.30 -8.57
C LYS A 314 -13.38 -5.15 -9.08
N GLY A 315 -13.69 -6.15 -9.89
CA GLY A 315 -12.68 -7.06 -10.40
C GLY A 315 -13.19 -7.98 -11.48
N VAL A 316 -12.26 -8.53 -12.24
CA VAL A 316 -12.52 -9.55 -13.25
C VAL A 316 -11.47 -10.66 -13.15
N VAL A 317 -11.91 -11.90 -13.26
CA VAL A 317 -11.06 -13.10 -13.31
C VAL A 317 -11.49 -13.87 -14.54
N ALA A 318 -10.57 -14.14 -15.47
CA ALA A 318 -10.89 -14.88 -16.68
C ALA A 318 -9.92 -16.05 -16.84
N ASP A 319 -10.46 -17.19 -17.26
CA ASP A 319 -9.69 -18.34 -17.70
C ASP A 319 -10.31 -18.98 -18.94
N ASP A 320 -9.82 -20.16 -19.32
CA ASP A 320 -10.28 -20.86 -20.52
C ASP A 320 -11.73 -21.35 -20.43
N PHE A 321 -12.35 -21.36 -19.24
CA PHE A 321 -13.71 -21.89 -19.03
C PHE A 321 -14.75 -20.81 -18.80
N GLN A 322 -14.40 -19.75 -18.09
CA GLN A 322 -15.34 -18.66 -17.79
C GLN A 322 -14.63 -17.35 -17.48
N THR A 323 -15.42 -16.28 -17.52
CA THR A 323 -15.02 -14.98 -17.01
C THR A 323 -15.91 -14.60 -15.83
N LEU A 324 -15.35 -14.48 -14.64
CA LEU A 324 -16.04 -14.00 -13.44
C LEU A 324 -15.88 -12.49 -13.29
N LEU A 325 -17.01 -11.78 -13.22
CA LEU A 325 -17.06 -10.36 -12.95
C LEU A 325 -17.56 -10.13 -11.52
N PHE A 326 -16.78 -9.41 -10.71
CA PHE A 326 -17.10 -9.06 -9.33
C PHE A 326 -17.58 -7.62 -9.25
N TYR A 327 -18.68 -7.39 -8.54
CA TYR A 327 -19.36 -6.11 -8.52
C TYR A 327 -19.94 -5.77 -7.15
N GLU A 328 -20.24 -4.49 -6.99
CA GLU A 328 -20.93 -3.89 -5.84
C GLU A 328 -22.08 -3.03 -6.40
N ILE A 329 -23.28 -3.22 -5.87
CA ILE A 329 -24.46 -2.41 -6.21
C ILE A 329 -24.95 -1.70 -4.96
N GLU A 330 -25.06 -0.39 -5.02
CA GLU A 330 -25.48 0.49 -3.95
C GLU A 330 -26.75 1.25 -4.37
N ASP A 331 -27.84 1.04 -3.63
CA ASP A 331 -29.06 1.83 -3.76
C ASP A 331 -28.96 3.08 -2.87
N THR A 332 -29.04 4.26 -3.49
CA THR A 332 -28.88 5.54 -2.78
C THR A 332 -30.19 6.07 -2.20
N ASP A 333 -31.33 5.54 -2.67
CA ASP A 333 -32.64 6.17 -2.47
C ASP A 333 -33.57 5.36 -1.57
N GLU A 334 -33.73 4.05 -1.83
CA GLU A 334 -34.83 3.24 -1.27
C GLU A 334 -34.38 2.20 -0.24
N GLY A 335 -33.07 2.01 -0.08
CA GLY A 335 -32.50 1.10 0.90
C GLY A 335 -32.66 -0.38 0.55
N ASN A 336 -32.80 -0.69 -0.75
CA ASN A 336 -32.96 -2.05 -1.26
C ASN A 336 -31.60 -2.64 -1.68
N GLN A 337 -31.49 -3.97 -1.69
CA GLN A 337 -30.36 -4.67 -2.29
C GLN A 337 -30.74 -5.19 -3.68
N TYR A 338 -29.80 -5.13 -4.62
CA TYR A 338 -30.01 -5.60 -5.98
C TYR A 338 -28.86 -6.51 -6.41
N PHE A 339 -29.14 -7.45 -7.31
CA PHE A 339 -28.13 -8.27 -7.97
C PHE A 339 -28.29 -8.24 -9.50
N MET A 340 -27.21 -8.61 -10.17
CA MET A 340 -27.15 -8.78 -11.63
C MET A 340 -27.16 -10.25 -12.00
N ASN A 341 -27.88 -10.57 -13.06
CA ASN A 341 -27.93 -11.88 -13.67
C ASN A 341 -27.57 -11.79 -15.16
N TYR A 342 -26.88 -12.79 -15.68
CA TYR A 342 -26.46 -12.83 -17.09
C TYR A 342 -27.69 -12.95 -18.00
N GLU A 343 -27.70 -12.24 -19.13
CA GLU A 343 -28.81 -12.17 -20.10
C GLU A 343 -30.15 -11.62 -19.55
N ASP A 344 -30.22 -11.32 -18.26
CA ASP A 344 -31.31 -10.59 -17.62
C ASP A 344 -30.89 -9.16 -17.28
N GLY A 345 -30.90 -8.30 -18.31
CA GLY A 345 -30.55 -6.89 -18.18
C GLY A 345 -29.07 -6.59 -18.34
N LEU A 346 -28.18 -7.55 -18.07
CA LEU A 346 -26.74 -7.47 -18.34
C LEU A 346 -26.42 -8.13 -19.70
N ARG A 347 -25.69 -7.40 -20.55
CA ARG A 347 -25.23 -7.86 -21.88
C ARG A 347 -23.78 -7.46 -22.12
N VAL A 348 -23.06 -8.29 -22.88
CA VAL A 348 -21.74 -7.95 -23.42
C VAL A 348 -21.92 -7.52 -24.88
N GLU A 349 -21.76 -6.23 -25.18
CA GLU A 349 -22.05 -5.70 -26.52
C GLU A 349 -21.15 -6.31 -27.62
N ASN A 350 -19.91 -6.63 -27.27
CA ASN A 350 -18.92 -7.22 -28.16
C ASN A 350 -18.72 -8.73 -27.95
N GLU A 351 -19.71 -9.44 -27.39
CA GLU A 351 -19.63 -10.89 -27.07
C GLU A 351 -19.12 -11.71 -28.26
N ASN A 352 -19.74 -11.56 -29.43
CA ASN A 352 -19.39 -12.26 -30.67
C ASN A 352 -17.95 -11.98 -31.20
N GLN A 353 -17.23 -11.03 -30.62
CA GLN A 353 -15.89 -10.63 -31.07
C GLN A 353 -14.78 -11.09 -30.13
N ILE A 354 -15.09 -11.34 -28.86
CA ILE A 354 -14.08 -11.59 -27.82
C ILE A 354 -14.36 -12.83 -26.96
N MET A 355 -15.57 -13.39 -27.00
CA MET A 355 -15.98 -14.51 -26.15
C MET A 355 -16.28 -15.77 -26.96
N SER A 356 -15.83 -16.91 -26.44
CA SER A 356 -16.13 -18.22 -27.00
C SER A 356 -17.57 -18.62 -26.68
N HIS A 357 -18.24 -19.23 -27.66
CA HIS A 357 -19.63 -19.68 -27.57
C HIS A 357 -19.74 -21.18 -27.27
N GLU A 358 -18.62 -21.84 -26.99
CA GLU A 358 -18.57 -23.28 -26.69
C GLU A 358 -19.21 -23.61 -25.33
N THR A 359 -19.22 -22.69 -24.38
CA THR A 359 -19.82 -22.88 -23.06
C THR A 359 -20.85 -21.80 -22.77
N TYR A 360 -21.91 -22.17 -22.05
CA TYR A 360 -22.88 -21.20 -21.54
C TYR A 360 -22.43 -20.73 -20.15
N PRO A 361 -22.60 -19.44 -19.81
CA PRO A 361 -22.17 -18.93 -18.51
C PRO A 361 -22.90 -19.59 -17.35
N GLN A 362 -22.15 -19.87 -16.29
CA GLN A 362 -22.70 -20.46 -15.08
C GLN A 362 -23.54 -19.43 -14.31
N PHE A 363 -24.70 -19.88 -13.82
CA PHE A 363 -25.52 -19.09 -12.90
C PHE A 363 -24.92 -19.13 -11.49
N TYR A 364 -24.69 -17.95 -10.91
CA TYR A 364 -24.24 -17.80 -9.53
C TYR A 364 -25.35 -17.16 -8.70
N PRO A 365 -26.04 -17.91 -7.83
CA PRO A 365 -27.08 -17.35 -6.99
C PRO A 365 -26.50 -16.31 -6.01
N PRO A 366 -27.31 -15.30 -5.59
CA PRO A 366 -26.86 -14.29 -4.66
C PRO A 366 -26.59 -14.89 -3.28
N ASP A 367 -25.41 -14.62 -2.72
CA ASP A 367 -25.05 -15.07 -1.37
C ASP A 367 -25.35 -13.97 -0.34
N LEU A 368 -26.57 -14.02 0.19
CA LEU A 368 -27.08 -13.12 1.23
C LEU A 368 -26.49 -13.44 2.62
N LYS A 369 -25.88 -14.61 2.82
CA LYS A 369 -25.40 -15.06 4.14
C LYS A 369 -23.99 -14.57 4.47
N THR A 370 -23.25 -14.06 3.48
CA THR A 370 -21.92 -13.47 3.74
C THR A 370 -22.01 -12.31 4.72
N LYS A 371 -20.94 -12.12 5.51
CA LYS A 371 -20.86 -11.02 6.47
C LYS A 371 -20.99 -9.66 5.79
N ILE A 372 -20.39 -9.49 4.61
CA ILE A 372 -20.39 -8.22 3.87
C ILE A 372 -21.78 -7.85 3.35
N ASN A 373 -22.53 -8.83 2.81
CA ASN A 373 -23.90 -8.60 2.32
C ASN A 373 -24.94 -8.47 3.44
N ASN A 374 -24.58 -8.82 4.68
CA ASN A 374 -25.43 -8.63 5.87
C ASN A 374 -25.15 -7.32 6.63
N GLN A 375 -24.14 -6.54 6.24
CA GLN A 375 -23.76 -5.32 6.96
C GLN A 375 -24.64 -4.12 6.61
N GLU A 376 -24.82 -3.88 5.32
CA GLU A 376 -25.55 -2.71 4.81
C GLU A 376 -26.78 -3.16 4.03
N LYS A 377 -27.94 -2.60 4.37
CA LYS A 377 -29.22 -3.00 3.77
C LYS A 377 -29.42 -2.51 2.34
N ASN A 378 -28.58 -1.60 1.88
CA ASN A 378 -28.68 -0.96 0.57
C ASN A 378 -27.50 -1.29 -0.35
N VAL A 379 -26.56 -2.14 0.10
CA VAL A 379 -25.37 -2.52 -0.67
C VAL A 379 -25.32 -4.03 -0.82
N PHE A 380 -25.02 -4.50 -2.03
CA PHE A 380 -24.82 -5.91 -2.32
C PHE A 380 -23.55 -6.14 -3.13
N TYR A 381 -22.74 -7.09 -2.67
CA TYR A 381 -21.54 -7.58 -3.34
C TYR A 381 -21.85 -8.90 -4.03
N GLY A 382 -21.73 -8.93 -5.35
CA GLY A 382 -22.04 -10.08 -6.17
C GLY A 382 -20.91 -10.47 -7.11
N LYS A 383 -21.08 -11.65 -7.71
CA LYS A 383 -20.31 -12.09 -8.87
C LYS A 383 -21.26 -12.59 -9.94
N VAL A 384 -20.89 -12.41 -11.20
CA VAL A 384 -21.64 -12.95 -12.35
C VAL A 384 -20.66 -13.67 -13.28
N GLY A 385 -21.07 -14.84 -13.77
CA GLY A 385 -20.34 -15.59 -14.77
C GLY A 385 -20.66 -15.04 -16.16
N LEU A 386 -19.63 -14.83 -16.97
CA LEU A 386 -19.69 -14.54 -18.39
C LEU A 386 -18.96 -15.66 -19.14
N ARG A 387 -19.09 -15.66 -20.47
CA ARG A 387 -18.41 -16.63 -21.33
C ARG A 387 -16.88 -16.50 -21.25
N PRO A 388 -16.12 -17.58 -21.54
CA PRO A 388 -14.67 -17.53 -21.63
C PRO A 388 -14.20 -16.63 -22.78
N LEU A 389 -13.00 -16.08 -22.66
CA LEU A 389 -12.40 -15.27 -23.72
C LEU A 389 -11.76 -16.15 -24.81
N GLU A 390 -11.93 -15.76 -26.07
CA GLU A 390 -11.22 -16.38 -27.19
C GLU A 390 -9.71 -16.07 -27.12
N GLU A 391 -9.39 -14.80 -26.86
CA GLU A 391 -8.02 -14.28 -26.86
C GLU A 391 -7.50 -14.05 -25.43
N ASP A 392 -6.17 -13.98 -25.28
CA ASP A 392 -5.52 -13.81 -23.97
C ASP A 392 -5.82 -12.45 -23.31
N ASN A 393 -6.15 -11.42 -24.09
CA ASN A 393 -6.42 -10.08 -23.58
C ASN A 393 -7.56 -9.44 -24.37
N GLY A 394 -8.39 -8.66 -23.68
CA GLY A 394 -9.52 -7.98 -24.31
C GLY A 394 -10.10 -6.86 -23.45
N VAL A 395 -11.14 -6.23 -24.00
CA VAL A 395 -11.96 -5.26 -23.28
C VAL A 395 -13.42 -5.67 -23.43
N ILE A 396 -14.06 -6.02 -22.32
CA ILE A 396 -15.46 -6.40 -22.27
C ILE A 396 -16.30 -5.12 -22.23
N LYS A 397 -17.19 -4.93 -23.21
CA LYS A 397 -18.14 -3.82 -23.23
C LYS A 397 -19.43 -4.26 -22.56
N LEU A 398 -19.58 -3.95 -21.28
CA LEU A 398 -20.75 -4.31 -20.49
C LEU A 398 -21.82 -3.23 -20.62
N ASN A 399 -23.03 -3.66 -20.93
CA ASN A 399 -24.23 -2.84 -20.90
C ASN A 399 -25.23 -3.46 -19.92
N ILE A 400 -25.59 -2.72 -18.89
CA ILE A 400 -26.57 -3.13 -17.88
C ILE A 400 -27.77 -2.18 -17.98
N THR A 401 -28.96 -2.77 -18.12
CA THR A 401 -30.22 -2.04 -18.32
C THR A 401 -31.26 -2.32 -17.25
N ARG A 402 -31.08 -3.42 -16.52
CA ARG A 402 -31.99 -3.89 -15.48
C ARG A 402 -31.22 -4.68 -14.43
N ILE A 403 -31.64 -4.54 -13.18
CA ILE A 403 -31.15 -5.28 -12.01
C ILE A 403 -32.36 -5.80 -11.21
N GLN A 404 -32.17 -6.90 -10.49
CA GLN A 404 -33.23 -7.60 -9.76
C GLN A 404 -33.10 -7.34 -8.25
N GLU A 405 -34.22 -7.03 -7.60
CA GLU A 405 -34.32 -6.78 -6.16
C GLU A 405 -34.19 -8.08 -5.36
N LEU A 406 -33.36 -8.03 -4.32
CA LEU A 406 -33.14 -9.11 -3.37
C LEU A 406 -34.14 -9.02 -2.20
N ILE A 407 -34.49 -10.17 -1.65
CA ILE A 407 -35.32 -10.27 -0.45
C ILE A 407 -34.41 -10.69 0.71
N PRO A 408 -34.17 -9.83 1.72
CA PRO A 408 -33.31 -10.16 2.84
C PRO A 408 -33.84 -11.28 3.75
N ASP A 409 -35.15 -11.56 3.69
CA ASP A 409 -35.84 -12.58 4.49
C ASP A 409 -36.38 -13.69 3.55
N ASP A 410 -35.77 -14.88 3.61
CA ASP A 410 -36.03 -16.03 2.71
C ASP A 410 -37.50 -16.48 2.66
N SER A 411 -38.35 -16.03 3.60
CA SER A 411 -39.76 -16.43 3.72
C SER A 411 -40.63 -16.03 2.52
N GLU A 412 -40.24 -15.02 1.74
CA GLU A 412 -41.01 -14.57 0.56
C GLU A 412 -40.40 -14.98 -0.78
N SER A 413 -39.23 -15.63 -0.81
CA SER A 413 -38.59 -16.01 -2.08
C SER A 413 -39.29 -17.23 -2.69
N MET A 414 -39.88 -17.10 -3.88
CA MET A 414 -40.30 -18.29 -4.63
C MET A 414 -39.05 -19.01 -5.14
N GLY A 415 -38.89 -20.30 -4.78
CA GLY A 415 -37.77 -21.12 -5.23
C GLY A 415 -36.49 -21.04 -4.39
N GLY A 416 -36.46 -20.26 -3.30
CA GLY A 416 -35.35 -20.29 -2.32
C GLY A 416 -34.07 -19.55 -2.73
N PHE A 417 -34.09 -18.77 -3.82
CA PHE A 417 -32.91 -18.04 -4.31
C PHE A 417 -32.78 -16.59 -3.80
N GLY A 418 -33.68 -16.13 -2.92
CA GLY A 418 -33.52 -14.84 -2.23
C GLY A 418 -33.79 -13.57 -3.06
N PHE A 419 -34.56 -13.65 -4.15
CA PHE A 419 -34.92 -12.47 -4.97
C PHE A 419 -36.41 -12.40 -5.35
N ARG A 420 -36.89 -11.18 -5.64
CA ARG A 420 -38.28 -10.92 -6.04
C ARG A 420 -38.45 -11.18 -7.54
N THR A 421 -39.41 -12.01 -7.96
CA THR A 421 -39.70 -12.22 -9.40
C THR A 421 -40.26 -11.00 -10.12
N ASP A 422 -40.86 -10.05 -9.40
CA ASP A 422 -41.48 -8.83 -9.96
C ASP A 422 -40.75 -7.53 -9.56
N GLY A 423 -39.72 -7.62 -8.71
CA GLY A 423 -38.97 -6.47 -8.21
C GLY A 423 -37.77 -6.14 -9.09
N TYR A 424 -37.94 -5.28 -10.10
CA TYR A 424 -36.86 -4.87 -11.00
C TYR A 424 -36.64 -3.35 -10.93
N LYS A 425 -35.37 -2.94 -11.00
CA LYS A 425 -34.97 -1.55 -11.21
C LYS A 425 -34.31 -1.43 -12.58
N THR A 426 -34.77 -0.50 -13.40
CA THR A 426 -34.22 -0.24 -14.74
C THR A 426 -33.31 0.98 -14.71
N GLY A 427 -32.35 1.03 -15.62
CA GLY A 427 -31.40 2.13 -15.73
C GLY A 427 -30.48 1.93 -16.92
N LYS A 428 -29.36 2.65 -16.95
CA LYS A 428 -28.33 2.49 -17.97
C LYS A 428 -26.95 2.65 -17.34
N TRP A 429 -26.23 1.53 -17.23
CA TRP A 429 -24.85 1.49 -16.74
C TRP A 429 -23.98 0.80 -17.79
N ASP A 430 -22.98 1.52 -18.30
CA ASP A 430 -22.08 1.06 -19.35
C ASP A 430 -20.64 1.03 -18.83
N PHE A 431 -19.91 -0.04 -19.11
CA PHE A 431 -18.52 -0.20 -18.68
C PHE A 431 -17.64 -0.76 -19.79
N GLU A 432 -16.39 -0.31 -19.83
CA GLU A 432 -15.32 -0.94 -20.61
C GLU A 432 -14.36 -1.61 -19.62
N VAL A 433 -14.47 -2.93 -19.47
CA VAL A 433 -13.71 -3.71 -18.48
C VAL A 433 -12.50 -4.35 -19.16
N PRO A 434 -11.26 -3.87 -18.91
CA PRO A 434 -10.08 -4.57 -19.37
C PRO A 434 -9.97 -5.92 -18.67
N VAL A 435 -9.56 -6.94 -19.41
CA VAL A 435 -9.44 -8.31 -18.90
C VAL A 435 -8.27 -9.03 -19.56
N SER A 436 -7.57 -9.85 -18.78
CA SER A 436 -6.60 -10.82 -19.28
C SER A 436 -6.96 -12.21 -18.80
N LYS A 437 -6.97 -13.16 -19.73
CA LYS A 437 -7.22 -14.57 -19.49
C LYS A 437 -5.99 -15.23 -18.87
N GLN A 438 -6.23 -16.06 -17.88
CA GLN A 438 -5.23 -16.90 -17.24
C GLN A 438 -5.32 -18.33 -17.79
N PRO A 439 -4.19 -19.01 -18.04
CA PRO A 439 -4.20 -20.34 -18.61
C PRO A 439 -4.68 -21.39 -17.60
N SER A 440 -5.36 -22.42 -18.10
CA SER A 440 -5.67 -23.64 -17.36
C SER A 440 -4.57 -24.71 -17.52
N ILE A 441 -4.53 -25.68 -16.61
CA ILE A 441 -3.63 -26.83 -16.67
C ILE A 441 -4.46 -28.09 -16.81
N GLU A 442 -4.24 -28.84 -17.89
CA GLU A 442 -4.93 -30.10 -18.16
C GLU A 442 -4.07 -31.31 -17.78
N PHE A 443 -4.72 -32.34 -17.26
CA PHE A 443 -4.15 -33.65 -16.94
C PHE A 443 -5.01 -34.72 -17.61
N GLU A 444 -4.44 -35.49 -18.53
CA GLU A 444 -5.12 -36.65 -19.10
C GLU A 444 -5.29 -37.73 -18.04
N LEU A 445 -6.50 -38.25 -17.92
CA LEU A 445 -6.86 -39.38 -17.09
C LEU A 445 -7.08 -40.58 -18.03
N ASN A 446 -6.54 -41.74 -17.66
CA ASN A 446 -6.70 -42.97 -18.45
C ASN A 446 -7.19 -44.12 -17.56
N GLU A 447 -8.12 -43.81 -16.66
CA GLU A 447 -8.71 -44.77 -15.74
C GLU A 447 -10.16 -45.07 -16.09
N GLN A 448 -10.58 -46.30 -15.81
CA GLN A 448 -11.94 -46.76 -16.04
C GLN A 448 -12.54 -47.31 -14.75
N ALA A 449 -13.82 -47.05 -14.56
CA ALA A 449 -14.63 -47.63 -13.52
C ALA A 449 -15.86 -48.31 -14.15
N GLU A 450 -16.60 -49.04 -13.35
CA GLU A 450 -17.83 -49.67 -13.77
C GLU A 450 -18.93 -49.29 -12.77
N ILE A 451 -20.00 -48.69 -13.27
CA ILE A 451 -21.21 -48.46 -12.48
C ILE A 451 -22.24 -49.43 -13.00
N GLU A 452 -22.62 -50.41 -12.16
CA GLU A 452 -23.83 -51.20 -12.42
C GLU A 452 -23.79 -51.96 -13.78
N GLY A 453 -22.61 -52.41 -14.22
CA GLY A 453 -22.43 -53.10 -15.51
C GLY A 453 -21.97 -52.20 -16.66
N ILE A 454 -21.96 -50.88 -16.46
CA ILE A 454 -21.71 -49.88 -17.50
C ILE A 454 -20.33 -49.24 -17.29
N PRO A 455 -19.43 -49.31 -18.29
CA PRO A 455 -18.13 -48.66 -18.23
C PRO A 455 -18.24 -47.14 -18.14
N ILE A 456 -17.43 -46.56 -17.25
CA ILE A 456 -17.15 -45.13 -17.14
C ILE A 456 -15.67 -44.91 -17.36
N ARG A 457 -15.32 -43.89 -18.15
CA ARG A 457 -13.94 -43.48 -18.41
C ARG A 457 -13.74 -42.06 -17.89
N PHE A 458 -12.72 -41.85 -17.08
CA PHE A 458 -12.29 -40.51 -16.71
C PHE A 458 -11.30 -40.04 -17.77
N GLU A 459 -11.52 -38.85 -18.34
CA GLU A 459 -10.78 -38.37 -19.52
C GLU A 459 -9.74 -37.32 -19.15
N LYS A 460 -10.17 -36.31 -18.39
CA LYS A 460 -9.33 -35.15 -18.08
C LYS A 460 -9.68 -34.56 -16.73
N LEU A 461 -8.65 -34.16 -15.99
CA LEU A 461 -8.76 -33.22 -14.90
C LEU A 461 -8.19 -31.88 -15.37
N ILE A 462 -8.98 -30.82 -15.26
CA ILE A 462 -8.58 -29.48 -15.68
C ILE A 462 -8.59 -28.57 -14.46
N ILE A 463 -7.47 -27.91 -14.20
CA ILE A 463 -7.31 -26.98 -13.09
C ILE A 463 -7.20 -25.59 -13.68
N ALA A 464 -8.26 -24.80 -13.51
CA ALA A 464 -8.33 -23.42 -13.92
C ALA A 464 -8.42 -22.51 -12.68
N PRO A 465 -8.05 -21.22 -12.80
CA PRO A 465 -8.17 -20.26 -11.72
C PRO A 465 -9.58 -20.16 -11.11
N THR A 466 -10.63 -20.29 -11.92
CA THR A 466 -12.03 -20.12 -11.50
C THR A 466 -12.75 -21.42 -11.13
N ALA A 467 -12.23 -22.59 -11.52
CA ALA A 467 -12.83 -23.89 -11.23
C ALA A 467 -11.83 -25.04 -11.43
N THR A 468 -12.08 -26.16 -10.77
CA THR A 468 -11.49 -27.45 -11.13
C THR A 468 -12.56 -28.27 -11.85
N ILE A 469 -12.25 -28.90 -12.97
CA ILE A 469 -13.22 -29.60 -13.82
C ILE A 469 -12.76 -31.03 -14.06
N LEU A 470 -13.66 -31.99 -13.87
CA LEU A 470 -13.44 -33.39 -14.21
C LEU A 470 -14.32 -33.76 -15.39
N GLU A 471 -13.69 -34.11 -16.51
CA GLU A 471 -14.36 -34.64 -17.70
C GLU A 471 -14.35 -36.17 -17.65
N TYR A 472 -15.51 -36.77 -17.88
CA TYR A 472 -15.69 -38.21 -17.89
C TYR A 472 -16.76 -38.63 -18.89
N GLY A 473 -16.71 -39.87 -19.34
CA GLY A 473 -17.68 -40.44 -20.28
C GLY A 473 -18.37 -41.67 -19.73
N SER A 474 -19.63 -41.88 -20.11
CA SER A 474 -20.35 -43.15 -19.92
C SER A 474 -20.65 -43.83 -21.25
N HIS A 475 -20.45 -45.14 -21.34
CA HIS A 475 -20.69 -45.89 -22.57
C HIS A 475 -22.20 -46.01 -22.91
N ILE A 476 -22.56 -45.78 -24.18
CA ILE A 476 -23.95 -45.75 -24.68
C ILE A 476 -24.42 -47.13 -25.18
N GLY A 477 -23.52 -48.06 -25.46
CA GLY A 477 -23.82 -49.28 -26.21
C GLY A 477 -24.65 -50.38 -25.53
N GLN A 478 -25.21 -50.15 -24.33
CA GLN A 478 -26.14 -51.09 -23.69
C GLN A 478 -27.58 -50.57 -23.82
N PRO A 479 -28.41 -51.08 -24.76
CA PRO A 479 -29.76 -50.55 -24.99
C PRO A 479 -30.72 -50.81 -23.81
N GLU A 480 -30.52 -51.90 -23.06
CA GLU A 480 -31.38 -52.29 -21.94
C GLU A 480 -31.25 -51.36 -20.72
N LYS A 481 -30.11 -50.67 -20.59
CA LYS A 481 -29.78 -49.84 -19.43
C LYS A 481 -28.76 -48.78 -19.82
N ARG A 482 -29.09 -47.52 -19.56
CA ARG A 482 -28.24 -46.38 -19.87
C ARG A 482 -28.08 -45.47 -18.66
N ILE A 483 -26.88 -44.91 -18.46
CA ILE A 483 -26.62 -43.82 -17.53
C ILE A 483 -26.98 -42.51 -18.22
N GLU A 484 -27.88 -41.74 -17.64
CA GLU A 484 -28.21 -40.39 -18.10
C GLU A 484 -27.23 -39.36 -17.55
N PHE A 485 -26.89 -39.47 -16.27
CA PHE A 485 -25.86 -38.65 -15.63
C PHE A 485 -25.35 -39.35 -14.35
N VAL A 486 -24.15 -38.94 -13.92
CA VAL A 486 -23.56 -39.37 -12.65
C VAL A 486 -23.38 -38.13 -11.77
N SER A 487 -23.81 -38.24 -10.52
CA SER A 487 -23.49 -37.26 -9.49
C SER A 487 -22.20 -37.69 -8.81
N LEU A 488 -21.23 -36.78 -8.79
CA LEU A 488 -19.96 -36.97 -8.09
C LEU A 488 -20.00 -36.24 -6.76
N GLY A 489 -19.51 -36.90 -5.72
CA GLY A 489 -19.21 -36.27 -4.45
C GLY A 489 -17.97 -35.40 -4.53
N ASP A 490 -17.52 -34.88 -3.39
CA ASP A 490 -16.33 -34.04 -3.33
C ASP A 490 -15.09 -34.75 -3.89
N LEU A 491 -14.23 -34.00 -4.60
CA LEU A 491 -12.97 -34.51 -5.12
C LEU A 491 -11.90 -34.47 -4.03
N GLU A 492 -10.98 -35.44 -4.02
CA GLU A 492 -9.80 -35.37 -3.17
C GLU A 492 -8.53 -35.41 -4.04
N VAL A 493 -7.71 -34.36 -3.95
CA VAL A 493 -6.49 -34.22 -4.75
C VAL A 493 -5.29 -34.07 -3.81
N ASN A 494 -4.34 -35.00 -3.86
CA ASN A 494 -3.20 -35.06 -2.93
C ASN A 494 -3.63 -34.89 -1.46
N ASP A 495 -4.62 -35.66 -1.01
CA ASP A 495 -5.23 -35.60 0.33
C ASP A 495 -5.95 -34.28 0.69
N LYS A 496 -6.21 -33.41 -0.30
CA LYS A 496 -7.00 -32.18 -0.12
C LYS A 496 -8.39 -32.34 -0.73
N LYS A 497 -9.39 -32.13 0.10
CA LYS A 497 -10.80 -32.11 -0.31
C LYS A 497 -11.13 -30.83 -1.08
N VAL A 498 -11.69 -30.98 -2.26
CA VAL A 498 -12.17 -29.92 -3.16
C VAL A 498 -13.67 -30.12 -3.35
N LYS A 499 -14.48 -29.12 -2.98
CA LYS A 499 -15.93 -29.29 -2.97
C LYS A 499 -16.52 -29.33 -4.35
N THR A 500 -17.53 -30.16 -4.54
CA THR A 500 -18.29 -30.19 -5.80
C THR A 500 -19.21 -29.00 -5.92
N ASP A 501 -19.24 -28.41 -7.11
CA ASP A 501 -20.26 -27.44 -7.48
C ASP A 501 -21.54 -28.16 -7.91
N ARG A 502 -22.57 -28.06 -7.06
CA ARG A 502 -23.88 -28.70 -7.27
C ARG A 502 -24.61 -28.19 -8.52
N TYR A 503 -24.27 -27.00 -9.02
CA TYR A 503 -24.93 -26.36 -10.16
C TYR A 503 -24.07 -26.34 -11.43
N GLY A 504 -22.81 -26.78 -11.35
CA GLY A 504 -21.87 -26.75 -12.46
C GLY A 504 -21.75 -28.06 -13.26
N SER A 505 -22.47 -29.12 -12.89
CA SER A 505 -22.39 -30.41 -13.61
C SER A 505 -23.32 -30.42 -14.83
N GLY A 506 -22.83 -30.92 -15.97
CA GLY A 506 -23.61 -30.96 -17.20
C GLY A 506 -23.02 -31.85 -18.30
N PHE A 507 -23.70 -31.88 -19.44
CA PHE A 507 -23.17 -32.50 -20.66
C PHE A 507 -21.97 -31.71 -21.15
N SER A 508 -20.90 -32.42 -21.51
CA SER A 508 -19.78 -31.79 -22.20
C SER A 508 -20.11 -31.62 -23.68
N ASN A 509 -19.71 -30.49 -24.27
CA ASN A 509 -19.80 -30.27 -25.71
C ASN A 509 -18.73 -31.03 -26.50
N SER A 510 -17.72 -31.59 -25.83
CA SER A 510 -16.73 -32.47 -26.46
C SER A 510 -17.31 -33.88 -26.67
N GLN A 511 -17.74 -34.19 -27.90
CA GLN A 511 -18.00 -35.58 -28.28
C GLN A 511 -16.66 -36.27 -28.61
N PHE A 512 -16.11 -36.98 -27.64
CA PHE A 512 -14.85 -37.72 -27.83
C PHE A 512 -15.02 -38.98 -28.69
N ASP A 513 -16.19 -39.64 -28.64
CA ASP A 513 -16.52 -40.88 -29.35
C ASP A 513 -18.04 -41.02 -29.52
N MET A 514 -18.51 -41.51 -30.67
CA MET A 514 -19.95 -41.74 -30.94
C MET A 514 -20.59 -42.75 -29.97
N ASN A 515 -19.79 -43.61 -29.33
CA ASN A 515 -20.28 -44.62 -28.39
C ASN A 515 -20.27 -44.15 -26.92
N TRP A 516 -19.87 -42.91 -26.63
CA TRP A 516 -19.74 -42.39 -25.27
C TRP A 516 -20.47 -41.06 -25.10
N SER A 517 -21.28 -40.96 -24.04
CA SER A 517 -21.83 -39.68 -23.59
C SER A 517 -20.79 -39.00 -22.73
N SER A 518 -20.43 -37.76 -23.05
CA SER A 518 -19.40 -37.00 -22.35
C SER A 518 -20.03 -36.02 -21.37
N PHE A 519 -19.49 -35.98 -20.16
CA PHE A 519 -19.97 -35.18 -19.04
C PHE A 519 -18.82 -34.40 -18.43
N GLN A 520 -19.16 -33.32 -17.75
CA GLN A 520 -18.23 -32.57 -16.94
C GLN A 520 -18.86 -32.26 -15.58
N THR A 521 -18.03 -32.33 -14.54
CA THR A 521 -18.40 -31.89 -13.18
C THR A 521 -17.41 -30.84 -12.72
N HIS A 522 -17.95 -29.74 -12.19
CA HIS A 522 -17.18 -28.61 -11.69
C HIS A 522 -17.00 -28.72 -10.18
N PHE A 523 -15.87 -28.23 -9.70
CA PHE A 523 -15.46 -28.21 -8.31
C PHE A 523 -14.84 -26.84 -7.99
N ASP A 524 -14.71 -26.55 -6.70
CA ASP A 524 -13.99 -25.37 -6.21
C ASP A 524 -12.59 -25.26 -6.85
N PRO A 525 -12.08 -24.04 -7.06
CA PRO A 525 -10.73 -23.84 -7.57
C PRO A 525 -9.67 -24.53 -6.72
N LEU A 526 -8.80 -25.32 -7.38
CA LEU A 526 -7.67 -25.96 -6.72
C LEU A 526 -6.40 -25.12 -6.93
N TYR A 527 -5.79 -24.69 -5.82
CA TYR A 527 -4.54 -23.94 -5.84
C TYR A 527 -3.40 -24.74 -5.18
N GLY A 528 -2.19 -24.65 -5.75
CA GLY A 528 -0.97 -25.13 -5.11
C GLY A 528 -0.21 -26.16 -5.92
N GLU A 529 0.21 -27.24 -5.26
CA GLU A 529 1.10 -28.25 -5.84
C GLU A 529 0.44 -29.04 -6.97
N LYS A 530 1.28 -29.50 -7.91
CA LYS A 530 0.85 -30.35 -9.02
C LYS A 530 0.15 -31.61 -8.47
N PRO A 531 -1.07 -31.94 -8.93
CA PRO A 531 -1.74 -33.19 -8.62
C PRO A 531 -0.87 -34.41 -8.93
N LYS A 532 -0.88 -35.39 -8.03
CA LYS A 532 -0.23 -36.70 -8.16
C LYS A 532 -1.22 -37.83 -8.04
N GLU A 533 -2.20 -37.67 -7.16
CA GLU A 533 -3.33 -38.60 -6.99
C GLU A 533 -4.62 -37.79 -6.92
N VAL A 534 -5.65 -38.32 -7.57
CA VAL A 534 -7.02 -37.82 -7.51
C VAL A 534 -7.92 -38.97 -7.09
N THR A 535 -8.76 -38.73 -6.09
CA THR A 535 -9.79 -39.66 -5.65
C THR A 535 -11.17 -39.04 -5.97
N VAL A 536 -11.97 -39.78 -6.72
CA VAL A 536 -13.32 -39.40 -7.15
C VAL A 536 -14.33 -40.22 -6.36
N GLN A 537 -15.20 -39.56 -5.60
CA GLN A 537 -16.35 -40.18 -4.96
C GLN A 537 -17.53 -40.23 -5.93
N LEU A 538 -18.07 -41.43 -6.16
CA LEU A 538 -19.32 -41.61 -6.89
C LEU A 538 -20.46 -41.59 -5.89
N ASP A 539 -21.39 -40.64 -6.04
CA ASP A 539 -22.46 -40.38 -5.07
C ASP A 539 -23.78 -41.05 -5.49
N SER A 540 -24.15 -40.88 -6.76
CA SER A 540 -25.32 -41.51 -7.35
C SER A 540 -25.25 -41.54 -8.87
N ALA A 541 -26.00 -42.43 -9.50
CA ALA A 541 -26.19 -42.43 -10.96
C ALA A 541 -27.67 -42.53 -11.30
N TYR A 542 -28.09 -41.74 -12.30
CA TYR A 542 -29.45 -41.75 -12.81
C TYR A 542 -29.50 -42.58 -14.09
N PHE A 543 -30.41 -43.54 -14.11
CA PHE A 543 -30.52 -44.53 -15.17
C PHE A 543 -31.83 -44.40 -15.93
N THR A 544 -31.80 -44.75 -17.21
CA THR A 544 -32.95 -45.20 -17.97
C THR A 544 -32.84 -46.70 -18.18
N PHE A 545 -33.89 -47.43 -17.82
CA PHE A 545 -34.03 -48.85 -18.08
C PHE A 545 -35.05 -49.07 -19.19
N GLN A 546 -34.69 -49.87 -20.19
CA GLN A 546 -35.63 -50.29 -21.23
C GLN A 546 -36.24 -51.63 -20.82
N ASP A 547 -37.48 -51.59 -20.33
CA ASP A 547 -38.23 -52.76 -19.87
C ASP A 547 -39.69 -52.65 -20.32
N SER A 548 -40.03 -53.38 -21.38
CA SER A 548 -41.32 -53.22 -22.05
C SER A 548 -42.41 -54.08 -21.39
N LYS A 549 -43.54 -53.45 -21.07
CA LYS A 549 -44.75 -54.14 -20.62
C LYS A 549 -46.01 -53.51 -21.19
N SER A 550 -46.88 -54.35 -21.73
CA SER A 550 -48.19 -53.92 -22.21
C SER A 550 -49.30 -54.35 -21.25
N ILE A 551 -50.24 -53.44 -20.99
CA ILE A 551 -51.40 -53.64 -20.12
C ILE A 551 -52.66 -53.35 -20.93
N GLU A 552 -53.57 -54.33 -21.02
CA GLU A 552 -54.88 -54.12 -21.64
C GLU A 552 -55.74 -53.22 -20.77
N LEU A 553 -56.39 -52.23 -21.39
CA LEU A 553 -57.26 -51.27 -20.73
C LEU A 553 -58.72 -51.66 -21.00
N ASP A 554 -59.41 -52.09 -19.94
CA ASP A 554 -60.82 -52.48 -20.02
C ASP A 554 -61.71 -51.38 -19.43
N VAL A 555 -62.27 -50.53 -20.30
CA VAL A 555 -63.16 -49.43 -19.92
C VAL A 555 -64.50 -49.89 -19.32
N THR A 556 -64.81 -51.19 -19.36
CA THR A 556 -66.08 -51.73 -18.84
C THR A 556 -66.00 -52.19 -17.38
N ARG A 557 -64.78 -52.39 -16.86
CA ARG A 557 -64.57 -52.80 -15.47
C ARG A 557 -64.62 -51.61 -14.51
N GLN A 558 -64.94 -51.91 -13.24
CA GLN A 558 -64.85 -50.91 -12.18
C GLN A 558 -63.39 -50.57 -11.89
N TYR A 559 -63.14 -49.30 -11.59
CA TYR A 559 -61.84 -48.77 -11.19
C TYR A 559 -61.76 -48.62 -9.65
N PRO A 560 -60.56 -48.64 -9.04
CA PRO A 560 -59.24 -48.75 -9.69
C PRO A 560 -58.94 -50.16 -10.23
N GLN A 561 -58.17 -50.23 -11.32
CA GLN A 561 -57.61 -51.47 -11.86
C GLN A 561 -56.10 -51.47 -11.61
N THR A 562 -55.56 -52.54 -11.04
CA THR A 562 -54.14 -52.59 -10.64
C THR A 562 -53.33 -53.60 -11.42
N PHE A 563 -52.03 -53.33 -11.57
CA PHE A 563 -51.06 -54.26 -12.15
C PHE A 563 -49.69 -54.10 -11.49
N GLU A 564 -48.92 -55.20 -11.44
CA GLU A 564 -47.56 -55.20 -10.91
C GLU A 564 -46.56 -54.76 -11.98
N TYR A 565 -45.64 -53.83 -11.69
CA TYR A 565 -44.52 -53.49 -12.57
C TYR A 565 -43.35 -52.93 -11.76
N ALA A 566 -42.12 -53.30 -12.13
CA ALA A 566 -40.88 -52.89 -11.47
C ALA A 566 -40.95 -52.95 -9.92
N GLY A 567 -41.47 -54.07 -9.39
CA GLY A 567 -41.56 -54.31 -7.94
C GLY A 567 -42.64 -53.52 -7.20
N SER A 568 -43.52 -52.81 -7.91
CA SER A 568 -44.60 -52.01 -7.30
C SER A 568 -45.97 -52.28 -7.93
N THR A 569 -47.02 -52.03 -7.15
CA THR A 569 -48.41 -52.07 -7.63
C THR A 569 -48.82 -50.71 -8.19
N ILE A 570 -49.10 -50.64 -9.48
CA ILE A 570 -49.57 -49.43 -10.17
C ILE A 570 -51.08 -49.50 -10.34
N SER A 571 -51.76 -48.37 -10.11
CA SER A 571 -53.21 -48.23 -10.24
C SER A 571 -53.58 -47.41 -11.47
N ILE A 572 -54.57 -47.88 -12.23
CA ILE A 572 -55.35 -47.09 -13.18
C ILE A 572 -56.60 -46.68 -12.41
N ASP A 573 -56.65 -45.42 -11.97
CA ASP A 573 -57.69 -44.92 -11.07
C ASP A 573 -58.99 -44.62 -11.81
N LYS A 574 -58.89 -44.18 -13.06
CA LYS A 574 -60.05 -43.96 -13.93
C LYS A 574 -59.66 -43.81 -15.40
N ILE A 575 -60.60 -44.15 -16.27
CA ILE A 575 -60.61 -43.77 -17.69
C ILE A 575 -61.96 -43.13 -18.00
N GLU A 576 -61.95 -41.85 -18.36
CA GLU A 576 -63.13 -41.09 -18.75
C GLU A 576 -63.08 -40.83 -20.26
N VAL A 577 -63.82 -41.63 -21.03
CA VAL A 577 -63.90 -41.48 -22.50
C VAL A 577 -64.69 -40.22 -22.84
N GLY A 578 -64.05 -39.27 -23.52
CA GLY A 578 -64.59 -37.93 -23.73
C GLY A 578 -63.92 -37.17 -24.88
N GLN A 579 -63.95 -35.84 -24.79
CA GLN A 579 -63.19 -34.92 -25.65
C GLN A 579 -62.53 -33.86 -24.74
N PRO A 580 -61.27 -34.06 -24.29
CA PRO A 580 -60.41 -35.22 -24.53
C PRO A 580 -60.80 -36.43 -23.67
N THR A 581 -60.27 -37.62 -24.01
CA THR A 581 -60.34 -38.79 -23.11
C THR A 581 -59.29 -38.66 -22.02
N THR A 582 -59.67 -38.82 -20.76
CA THR A 582 -58.75 -38.65 -19.62
C THR A 582 -58.46 -39.99 -18.96
N ILE A 583 -57.19 -40.28 -18.72
CA ILE A 583 -56.69 -41.46 -18.02
C ILE A 583 -55.90 -40.98 -16.81
N VAL A 584 -56.18 -41.54 -15.64
CA VAL A 584 -55.41 -41.26 -14.43
C VAL A 584 -54.74 -42.54 -13.96
N ILE A 585 -53.41 -42.48 -13.88
CA ILE A 585 -52.56 -43.55 -13.38
C ILE A 585 -51.92 -43.03 -12.10
N SER A 586 -51.92 -43.84 -11.04
CA SER A 586 -51.25 -43.49 -9.79
C SER A 586 -50.37 -44.61 -9.27
N ASN A 587 -49.32 -44.20 -8.57
CA ASN A 587 -48.51 -45.02 -7.69
C ASN A 587 -48.04 -44.15 -6.53
N HIS A 588 -48.81 -44.14 -5.44
CA HIS A 588 -48.56 -43.32 -4.26
C HIS A 588 -47.53 -43.94 -3.30
N GLU A 589 -47.22 -45.23 -3.43
CA GLU A 589 -46.23 -45.89 -2.57
C GLU A 589 -44.83 -45.61 -3.12
N VAL A 590 -44.11 -44.70 -2.47
CA VAL A 590 -42.74 -44.30 -2.86
C VAL A 590 -41.67 -45.02 -2.05
N THR A 591 -42.02 -45.53 -0.87
CA THR A 591 -41.08 -46.29 -0.03
C THR A 591 -40.70 -47.60 -0.71
N ASN A 592 -39.40 -47.87 -0.88
CA ASN A 592 -38.85 -49.03 -1.59
C ASN A 592 -39.28 -49.15 -3.08
N ARG A 593 -39.75 -48.06 -3.69
CA ARG A 593 -40.06 -48.04 -5.13
C ARG A 593 -38.76 -47.92 -5.94
N ASP A 594 -38.58 -48.86 -6.87
CA ASP A 594 -37.34 -48.95 -7.67
C ASP A 594 -37.21 -47.86 -8.74
N TYR A 595 -38.28 -47.11 -9.05
CA TYR A 595 -38.29 -46.14 -10.15
C TYR A 595 -38.93 -44.80 -9.78
N GLU A 596 -38.56 -43.73 -10.49
CA GLU A 596 -38.99 -42.35 -10.26
C GLU A 596 -40.09 -41.95 -11.24
N SER A 597 -39.96 -42.39 -12.50
CA SER A 597 -40.91 -42.11 -13.57
C SER A 597 -40.97 -43.27 -14.55
N LEU A 598 -42.10 -43.38 -15.26
CA LEU A 598 -42.33 -44.39 -16.29
C LEU A 598 -42.28 -43.76 -17.67
N HIS A 599 -41.73 -44.50 -18.63
CA HIS A 599 -41.82 -44.17 -20.05
C HIS A 599 -43.02 -44.93 -20.61
N LEU A 600 -44.10 -44.22 -20.91
CA LEU A 600 -45.35 -44.84 -21.30
C LEU A 600 -45.95 -44.22 -22.57
N ASN A 601 -46.82 -44.99 -23.20
CA ASN A 601 -47.66 -44.57 -24.31
C ASN A 601 -49.03 -45.23 -24.20
N ILE A 602 -50.05 -44.55 -24.73
CA ILE A 602 -51.40 -45.08 -24.81
C ILE A 602 -51.74 -45.39 -26.26
N VAL A 603 -52.16 -46.63 -26.51
CA VAL A 603 -52.60 -47.09 -27.83
C VAL A 603 -54.14 -47.13 -27.85
N GLY A 604 -54.73 -46.42 -28.81
CA GLY A 604 -56.18 -46.39 -29.05
C GLY A 604 -56.67 -47.57 -29.88
N GLU A 605 -57.93 -47.54 -30.30
CA GLU A 605 -58.50 -48.63 -31.13
C GLU A 605 -57.82 -48.82 -32.48
N ASN A 606 -57.35 -47.72 -33.07
CA ASN A 606 -56.62 -47.69 -34.32
C ASN A 606 -55.13 -47.59 -34.00
N GLU A 607 -54.44 -48.73 -33.99
CA GLU A 607 -53.03 -48.84 -33.55
C GLU A 607 -52.06 -47.97 -34.35
N ASN A 608 -52.45 -47.50 -35.54
CA ASN A 608 -51.62 -46.70 -36.44
C ASN A 608 -51.92 -45.18 -36.38
N GLU A 609 -52.90 -44.72 -35.59
CA GLU A 609 -53.21 -43.29 -35.48
C GLU A 609 -52.37 -42.63 -34.39
N PRO A 610 -51.58 -41.58 -34.71
CA PRO A 610 -50.90 -40.81 -33.70
C PRO A 610 -51.93 -40.06 -32.86
N ILE A 611 -51.96 -40.34 -31.55
CA ILE A 611 -52.82 -39.67 -30.59
C ILE A 611 -52.02 -38.53 -29.96
N SER A 612 -52.50 -37.30 -30.08
CA SER A 612 -51.92 -36.19 -29.32
C SER A 612 -52.23 -36.40 -27.84
N THR A 613 -51.20 -36.37 -27.01
CA THR A 613 -51.29 -36.63 -25.58
C THR A 613 -50.81 -35.41 -24.81
N GLN A 614 -51.63 -34.92 -23.88
CA GLN A 614 -51.21 -33.96 -22.88
C GLN A 614 -51.01 -34.71 -21.57
N MET A 615 -49.89 -34.51 -20.90
CA MET A 615 -49.58 -35.19 -19.65
C MET A 615 -49.35 -34.19 -18.53
N GLU A 616 -50.14 -34.31 -17.47
CA GLU A 616 -49.99 -33.56 -16.22
C GLU A 616 -49.56 -34.57 -15.15
N SER A 617 -48.58 -34.22 -14.31
CA SER A 617 -48.05 -35.11 -13.29
C SER A 617 -48.07 -34.46 -11.91
N GLU A 618 -48.44 -35.24 -10.90
CA GLU A 618 -48.16 -34.92 -9.51
C GLU A 618 -46.95 -35.73 -9.05
N SER A 619 -46.13 -35.12 -8.21
CA SER A 619 -44.91 -35.73 -7.73
C SER A 619 -44.60 -35.36 -6.28
N VAL A 620 -43.80 -36.20 -5.66
CA VAL A 620 -43.21 -35.97 -4.35
C VAL A 620 -41.69 -36.09 -4.47
N LEU A 621 -40.99 -35.25 -3.73
CA LEU A 621 -39.54 -35.28 -3.65
C LEU A 621 -39.15 -36.00 -2.36
N VAL A 622 -38.24 -36.97 -2.45
CA VAL A 622 -37.82 -37.79 -1.30
C VAL A 622 -36.31 -37.74 -1.18
N ASP A 623 -35.79 -37.37 -0.01
CA ASP A 623 -34.35 -37.34 0.21
C ASP A 623 -33.74 -38.73 0.46
N LYS A 624 -32.41 -38.80 0.52
CA LYS A 624 -31.67 -40.05 0.81
C LYS A 624 -32.04 -40.68 2.16
N HIS A 625 -32.58 -39.91 3.10
CA HIS A 625 -32.99 -40.37 4.43
C HIS A 625 -34.47 -40.79 4.48
N GLY A 626 -35.20 -40.69 3.35
CA GLY A 626 -36.60 -41.06 3.23
C GLY A 626 -37.58 -39.98 3.68
N VAL A 627 -37.16 -38.73 3.84
CA VAL A 627 -38.04 -37.60 4.16
C VAL A 627 -38.74 -37.14 2.89
N GLU A 628 -40.07 -37.06 2.95
CA GLU A 628 -40.92 -36.63 1.83
C GLU A 628 -41.21 -35.12 1.87
N TYR A 629 -41.12 -34.48 0.70
CA TYR A 629 -41.34 -33.06 0.48
C TYR A 629 -42.40 -32.87 -0.61
N ASN A 630 -43.50 -32.21 -0.27
CA ASN A 630 -44.58 -31.95 -1.22
C ASN A 630 -44.35 -30.59 -1.92
N LEU A 631 -44.07 -30.67 -3.23
CA LEU A 631 -43.74 -29.50 -4.06
C LEU A 631 -44.84 -28.44 -4.11
N ASN A 632 -46.10 -28.81 -3.85
CA ASN A 632 -47.25 -27.92 -3.91
C ASN A 632 -47.51 -27.15 -2.59
N THR A 633 -46.81 -27.46 -1.50
CA THR A 633 -47.15 -26.97 -0.14
C THR A 633 -46.28 -25.84 0.42
N GLY A 634 -45.25 -25.38 -0.30
CA GLY A 634 -44.50 -24.15 0.02
C GLY A 634 -42.98 -24.31 0.13
N ASN A 635 -42.30 -23.18 0.35
CA ASN A 635 -40.83 -23.01 0.31
C ASN A 635 -40.04 -24.03 1.15
N PHE A 636 -39.30 -24.93 0.48
CA PHE A 636 -38.26 -25.76 1.09
C PHE A 636 -36.87 -25.27 0.67
N ASP A 637 -35.92 -25.40 1.60
CA ASP A 637 -34.52 -25.05 1.38
C ASP A 637 -33.84 -26.18 0.60
N TYR A 638 -33.81 -26.05 -0.73
CA TYR A 638 -33.24 -27.04 -1.64
C TYR A 638 -31.78 -27.40 -1.31
N GLU A 639 -31.03 -26.50 -0.69
CA GLU A 639 -29.63 -26.73 -0.32
C GLU A 639 -29.45 -27.75 0.81
N LYS A 640 -30.49 -27.97 1.61
CA LYS A 640 -30.49 -28.93 2.72
C LYS A 640 -30.94 -30.33 2.30
N ILE A 641 -31.46 -30.50 1.08
CA ILE A 641 -31.99 -31.79 0.64
C ILE A 641 -30.86 -32.61 0.03
N GLU A 642 -30.49 -33.71 0.70
CA GLU A 642 -29.39 -34.57 0.26
C GLU A 642 -29.86 -35.57 -0.80
N GLN A 643 -29.32 -35.43 -2.02
CA GLN A 643 -29.52 -36.32 -3.18
C GLN A 643 -31.00 -36.72 -3.39
N PRO A 644 -31.89 -35.74 -3.67
CA PRO A 644 -33.32 -35.99 -3.76
C PRO A 644 -33.70 -36.82 -4.98
N ARG A 645 -34.67 -37.73 -4.77
CA ARG A 645 -35.36 -38.49 -5.82
C ARG A 645 -36.73 -37.89 -6.06
N HIS A 646 -37.07 -37.68 -7.32
CA HIS A 646 -38.35 -37.09 -7.72
C HIS A 646 -39.30 -38.18 -8.21
N PHE A 647 -40.21 -38.61 -7.34
CA PHE A 647 -41.16 -39.67 -7.65
C PHE A 647 -42.45 -39.09 -8.22
N VAL A 648 -42.76 -39.47 -9.46
CA VAL A 648 -44.09 -39.23 -10.03
C VAL A 648 -45.10 -40.15 -9.35
N THR A 649 -46.11 -39.57 -8.69
CA THR A 649 -47.13 -40.30 -7.93
C THR A 649 -48.45 -40.40 -8.67
N VAL A 650 -48.79 -39.40 -9.49
CA VAL A 650 -49.99 -39.39 -10.32
C VAL A 650 -49.63 -38.88 -11.71
N GLN A 651 -50.15 -39.53 -12.75
CA GLN A 651 -50.08 -39.06 -14.13
C GLN A 651 -51.51 -38.99 -14.69
N THR A 652 -51.90 -37.78 -15.08
CA THR A 652 -53.14 -37.52 -15.82
C THR A 652 -52.80 -37.36 -17.29
N ILE A 653 -53.23 -38.31 -18.10
CA ILE A 653 -53.00 -38.34 -19.55
C ILE A 653 -54.31 -37.97 -20.23
N LYS A 654 -54.29 -36.92 -21.06
CA LYS A 654 -55.42 -36.47 -21.88
C LYS A 654 -55.13 -36.82 -23.33
N LEU A 655 -55.97 -37.65 -23.92
CA LEU A 655 -55.91 -38.04 -25.32
C LEU A 655 -56.80 -37.12 -26.14
N ASP A 656 -56.18 -36.31 -27.00
CA ASP A 656 -56.88 -35.43 -27.92
C ASP A 656 -57.49 -36.24 -29.07
N GLY A 657 -58.76 -36.01 -29.34
CA GLY A 657 -59.50 -36.68 -30.41
C GLY A 657 -60.98 -36.87 -30.07
N ASN A 658 -61.78 -37.21 -31.08
CA ASN A 658 -63.22 -37.40 -30.89
C ASN A 658 -63.50 -38.78 -30.28
N LYS A 659 -63.66 -38.86 -28.95
CA LYS A 659 -63.97 -40.09 -28.21
C LYS A 659 -62.97 -41.23 -28.46
N VAL A 660 -61.68 -40.93 -28.28
CA VAL A 660 -60.62 -41.95 -28.36
C VAL A 660 -60.83 -42.97 -27.24
N ILE A 661 -61.04 -44.24 -27.60
CA ILE A 661 -61.14 -45.33 -26.64
C ILE A 661 -59.74 -45.97 -26.51
N PRO A 662 -59.09 -45.85 -25.33
CA PRO A 662 -57.78 -46.45 -25.11
C PRO A 662 -57.93 -47.96 -24.96
N LYS A 663 -57.06 -48.73 -25.62
CA LYS A 663 -57.06 -50.21 -25.57
C LYS A 663 -55.89 -50.75 -24.79
N ARG A 664 -54.73 -50.09 -24.85
CA ARG A 664 -53.49 -50.60 -24.26
C ARG A 664 -52.65 -49.47 -23.71
N LEU A 665 -52.09 -49.69 -22.53
CA LEU A 665 -51.00 -48.91 -21.95
C LEU A 665 -49.71 -49.68 -22.23
N ASP A 666 -48.82 -49.08 -23.01
CA ASP A 666 -47.50 -49.63 -23.29
C ASP A 666 -46.47 -48.87 -22.44
N ILE A 667 -45.82 -49.58 -21.54
CA ILE A 667 -44.65 -49.09 -20.80
C ILE A 667 -43.42 -49.57 -21.58
N PHE A 668 -42.49 -48.67 -21.87
CA PHE A 668 -41.23 -48.97 -22.56
C PHE A 668 -40.04 -49.09 -21.61
N GLY A 669 -40.20 -48.57 -20.40
CA GLY A 669 -39.11 -48.44 -19.46
C GLY A 669 -39.43 -47.50 -18.31
N TYR A 670 -38.41 -47.20 -17.52
CA TYR A 670 -38.50 -46.32 -16.38
C TYR A 670 -37.17 -45.64 -16.09
N ASN A 671 -37.22 -44.55 -15.33
CA ASN A 671 -36.03 -43.94 -14.77
C ASN A 671 -35.84 -44.31 -13.31
N SER A 672 -34.58 -44.45 -12.90
CA SER A 672 -34.22 -44.76 -11.52
C SER A 672 -32.89 -44.13 -11.11
N LEU A 673 -32.85 -43.46 -9.97
CA LEU A 673 -31.62 -43.03 -9.31
C LEU A 673 -31.13 -44.12 -8.37
N LYS A 674 -29.87 -44.51 -8.50
CA LYS A 674 -29.19 -45.40 -7.56
C LYS A 674 -28.11 -44.65 -6.81
N TYR A 675 -28.10 -44.79 -5.49
CA TYR A 675 -27.01 -44.32 -4.65
C TYR A 675 -25.78 -45.23 -4.81
N LEU A 676 -24.61 -44.61 -4.78
CA LEU A 676 -23.32 -45.28 -4.93
C LEU A 676 -22.44 -44.91 -3.74
N ASP A 677 -21.53 -45.82 -3.37
CA ASP A 677 -20.51 -45.59 -2.35
C ASP A 677 -19.09 -45.85 -2.91
N ASP A 678 -18.99 -46.00 -4.24
CA ASP A 678 -17.76 -46.33 -4.94
C ASP A 678 -16.76 -45.17 -4.95
N VAL A 679 -15.49 -45.52 -4.79
CA VAL A 679 -14.38 -44.57 -4.76
C VAL A 679 -13.35 -44.98 -5.81
N VAL A 680 -13.08 -44.09 -6.75
CA VAL A 680 -12.10 -44.32 -7.82
C VAL A 680 -10.84 -43.53 -7.53
N LYS A 681 -9.70 -44.21 -7.43
CA LYS A 681 -8.39 -43.58 -7.26
C LYS A 681 -7.62 -43.57 -8.57
N ILE A 682 -7.14 -42.40 -8.96
CA ILE A 682 -6.48 -42.14 -10.24
C ILE A 682 -5.09 -41.55 -9.96
N SER A 683 -4.06 -42.23 -10.46
CA SER A 683 -2.67 -41.75 -10.41
C SER A 683 -2.39 -40.82 -11.59
N LEU A 684 -1.70 -39.71 -11.32
CA LEU A 684 -1.30 -38.68 -12.30
C LEU A 684 0.22 -38.60 -12.51
N GLU A 685 0.98 -39.55 -11.94
CA GLU A 685 2.45 -39.68 -12.09
C GLU A 685 2.89 -40.35 -13.40
#